data_AF-A0A961D9A6-F1
#
_entry.id   AF-A0A961D9A6-F1
#
_cell.length_a   1.000
_cell.length_b   1.000
_cell.length_c   1.000
_cell.angle_alpha   90.00
_cell.angle_beta   90.00
_cell.angle_gamma   90.00
#
_symmetry.space_group_name_H-M   'P 1'
#
loop_
_entity.id
_entity.type
_entity.pdbx_description
1 polymer ?
#
loop_
_entity_poly.entity_id
_entity_poly.type
_entity_poly.pdbx_seq_one_letter_code
_entity_poly.pdbx_strand_id
1 'polypeptide(L)'
;SGEGGAGKPGTRAVYGGHSHVGTMIYNGDNWPAIYRDHLFTHNLHGHQLNHQHMVRTGSGYETFHAGYDLLYSPAEDYIPVDLQTGPDGAVYVIDWTDTQHCHNPDDEKWDRSNGRIYRISWTETYKPVKVDLGKVSDVELVELLGSTNGWKARTALRLLIDPTLDMSIQAFGELENVPLQPFAHPIAQLRSAAAIQVFNSDNTRYLDPRAPLLTAEVRAWTIQLGTEEPGKPLISKATLLKLATDDPSPVVRLALASAMPALPVDWAFDIGSALAMHGEDKDDRFLPKMIWFGLARVIEQDWARGLALAEKTPMPSLADSIRWYAGKSAEGREALVKTLKTTRDLQMLAFSLKDEAAVKMPAAWPQVQSDLSDKADASDAVREVSALFGDKAVLAETRSLLADTSKAMPQRKAAFDLLKRTGDVESTPVFVKLLDEPAFSSAVIPLLSRSKDPGIATGLMMRFEALSPTDRSAALGVLTSRAELAKPLLEAVKAGSFDKKHLSSLQIRQMRNLNHADINTLLDATWGKVNESSAAAKASIAKLKKAYESAPLWAFNAKSGEQTFQQLCAVCHSMGGVGGKLGPDLAGSWRNGLDYFLENIIDPNAVVGDNFQLHVLTKKDGSVVSGIIEQETDTAITARTVTESVVIAKTDLKDRQKTPVSLMPPGLLEALPERKAIELLKYLLSRR
;
A
#
# COMPACT_ATOMS: atom_id res chain seq x y z
N SER A 1 21.77 -2.56 4.91
CA SER A 1 21.09 -1.79 5.97
C SER A 1 21.77 -0.43 6.07
N GLY A 2 21.19 0.59 5.45
CA GLY A 2 21.61 1.99 5.63
C GLY A 2 21.07 2.49 6.97
N GLU A 3 21.95 3.00 7.83
CA GLU A 3 21.56 3.64 9.08
C GLU A 3 20.61 4.81 8.76
N GLY A 4 19.44 4.82 9.40
CA GLY A 4 18.37 5.75 9.07
C GLY A 4 18.76 7.22 9.20
N GLY A 5 18.41 8.01 8.18
CA GLY A 5 18.18 9.46 8.25
C GLY A 5 19.39 10.36 8.42
N ALA A 6 20.33 10.04 9.31
CA ALA A 6 21.52 10.82 9.57
C ALA A 6 22.74 9.96 9.26
N GLY A 7 23.29 10.09 8.04
CA GLY A 7 24.61 9.55 7.77
C GLY A 7 25.60 10.08 8.82
N LYS A 8 26.62 9.30 9.19
CA LYS A 8 27.67 9.80 10.10
C LYS A 8 28.25 11.10 9.53
N PRO A 9 28.21 12.22 10.27
CA PRO A 9 28.81 13.47 9.81
C PRO A 9 30.26 13.24 9.35
N GLY A 10 30.60 13.72 8.16
CA GLY A 10 31.94 13.54 7.57
C GLY A 10 32.23 12.16 6.97
N THR A 11 31.24 11.27 6.80
CA THR A 11 31.45 9.99 6.10
C THR A 11 31.47 10.16 4.58
N ARG A 12 32.51 9.62 3.94
CA ARG A 12 32.61 9.45 2.48
C ARG A 12 32.13 8.07 2.00
N ALA A 13 31.47 7.31 2.88
CA ALA A 13 30.94 6.01 2.48
C ALA A 13 29.83 6.19 1.43
N VAL A 14 29.85 5.34 0.41
CA VAL A 14 29.03 5.32 -0.83
C VAL A 14 27.49 5.37 -0.62
N TYR A 15 27.02 5.49 0.62
CA TYR A 15 25.61 5.52 1.00
C TYR A 15 25.28 6.51 2.13
N GLY A 16 26.14 7.51 2.38
CA GLY A 16 25.97 8.46 3.48
C GLY A 16 24.93 9.56 3.21
N GLY A 17 23.68 9.37 3.62
CA GLY A 17 22.65 10.44 3.69
C GLY A 17 21.46 10.25 2.74
N HIS A 18 20.22 10.38 3.25
CA HIS A 18 18.97 10.01 2.54
C HIS A 18 18.24 11.20 1.86
N SER A 19 18.87 12.36 1.71
CA SER A 19 18.23 13.56 1.13
C SER A 19 18.95 13.99 -0.14
N HIS A 20 18.63 13.32 -1.25
CA HIS A 20 19.10 13.73 -2.55
C HIS A 20 18.28 14.91 -3.06
N VAL A 21 18.97 15.97 -3.50
CA VAL A 21 18.36 17.20 -4.02
C VAL A 21 19.06 17.60 -5.31
N GLY A 22 18.33 18.23 -6.24
CA GLY A 22 18.81 18.45 -7.60
C GLY A 22 19.00 17.15 -8.37
N THR A 23 18.76 17.16 -9.67
CA THR A 23 19.01 15.98 -10.52
C THR A 23 19.40 16.41 -11.91
N MET A 24 20.55 15.92 -12.36
CA MET A 24 21.06 16.15 -13.70
C MET A 24 21.56 14.85 -14.30
N ILE A 25 21.12 14.53 -15.51
CA ILE A 25 21.85 13.63 -16.40
C ILE A 25 22.82 14.51 -17.20
N TYR A 26 24.13 14.28 -17.03
CA TYR A 26 25.12 15.14 -17.66
C TYR A 26 25.18 14.88 -19.17
N ASN A 27 24.69 15.86 -19.93
CA ASN A 27 24.67 15.85 -21.40
C ASN A 27 25.40 17.08 -21.95
N GLY A 28 26.45 17.53 -21.26
CA GLY A 28 27.30 18.63 -21.70
C GLY A 28 28.47 18.16 -22.58
N ASP A 29 29.10 19.12 -23.23
CA ASP A 29 30.28 18.95 -24.07
C ASP A 29 31.58 19.46 -23.43
N ASN A 30 31.54 19.95 -22.17
CA ASN A 30 32.73 20.35 -21.44
C ASN A 30 33.41 19.19 -20.69
N TRP A 31 32.76 18.57 -19.70
CA TRP A 31 33.33 17.45 -18.95
C TRP A 31 33.66 16.23 -19.84
N PRO A 32 34.63 15.39 -19.43
CA PRO A 32 35.01 14.19 -20.16
C PRO A 32 33.84 13.25 -20.49
N ALA A 33 33.96 12.53 -21.61
CA ALA A 33 32.91 11.65 -22.12
C ALA A 33 32.46 10.55 -21.14
N ILE A 34 33.32 10.13 -20.20
CA ILE A 34 32.98 9.14 -19.16
C ILE A 34 31.85 9.58 -18.22
N TYR A 35 31.59 10.88 -18.12
CA TYR A 35 30.50 11.41 -17.29
C TYR A 35 29.20 11.58 -18.06
N ARG A 36 29.20 11.38 -19.39
CA ARG A 36 27.97 11.54 -20.19
C ARG A 36 26.96 10.45 -19.86
N ASP A 37 25.69 10.80 -19.91
CA ASP A 37 24.56 9.94 -19.56
C ASP A 37 24.53 9.45 -18.11
N HIS A 38 25.48 9.90 -17.28
CA HIS A 38 25.50 9.61 -15.84
C HIS A 38 24.59 10.58 -15.08
N LEU A 39 23.98 10.07 -14.02
CA LEU A 39 23.06 10.77 -13.14
C LEU A 39 23.82 11.36 -11.96
N PHE A 40 23.60 12.64 -11.72
CA PHE A 40 24.20 13.39 -10.62
C PHE A 40 23.11 14.00 -9.76
N THR A 41 23.25 13.86 -8.44
CA THR A 41 22.40 14.52 -7.45
C THR A 41 23.26 15.10 -6.35
N HIS A 42 22.84 16.20 -5.75
CA HIS A 42 23.43 16.60 -4.49
C HIS A 42 22.90 15.74 -3.36
N ASN A 43 23.71 15.61 -2.32
CA ASN A 43 23.33 14.99 -1.07
C ASN A 43 23.46 16.04 0.03
N LEU A 44 22.32 16.55 0.47
CA LEU A 44 22.24 17.69 1.37
C LEU A 44 22.96 17.43 2.70
N HIS A 45 22.83 16.23 3.26
CA HIS A 45 23.48 15.86 4.52
C HIS A 45 24.90 15.33 4.33
N GLY A 46 25.21 14.80 3.15
CA GLY A 46 26.53 14.25 2.82
C GLY A 46 27.53 15.29 2.30
N HIS A 47 27.08 16.53 2.07
CA HIS A 47 27.85 17.63 1.48
C HIS A 47 28.59 17.21 0.20
N GLN A 48 27.95 16.36 -0.60
CA GLN A 48 28.59 15.69 -1.73
C GLN A 48 27.73 15.78 -3.00
N LEU A 49 28.41 15.69 -4.14
CA LEU A 49 27.80 15.49 -5.45
C LEU A 49 27.87 14.00 -5.79
N ASN A 50 26.75 13.32 -5.56
CA ASN A 50 26.62 11.91 -5.85
C ASN A 50 26.76 11.66 -7.35
N HIS A 51 27.46 10.59 -7.70
CA HIS A 51 27.70 10.20 -9.08
C HIS A 51 27.21 8.76 -9.34
N GLN A 52 26.21 8.64 -10.19
CA GLN A 52 25.51 7.40 -10.48
C GLN A 52 25.57 7.11 -11.99
N HIS A 53 25.63 5.84 -12.36
CA HIS A 53 25.50 5.39 -13.74
C HIS A 53 24.28 4.49 -13.88
N MET A 54 23.51 4.70 -14.94
CA MET A 54 22.30 3.93 -15.22
C MET A 54 22.62 2.85 -16.24
N VAL A 55 22.29 1.61 -15.92
CA VAL A 55 22.49 0.45 -16.80
C VAL A 55 21.13 -0.09 -17.20
N ARG A 56 20.92 -0.32 -18.49
CA ARG A 56 19.67 -0.92 -18.99
C ARG A 56 19.55 -2.36 -18.51
N THR A 57 18.41 -2.71 -17.92
CA THR A 57 18.09 -4.07 -17.46
C THR A 57 16.66 -4.40 -17.89
N GLY A 58 16.52 -5.33 -18.85
CA GLY A 58 15.23 -5.63 -19.47
C GLY A 58 14.60 -4.39 -20.12
N SER A 59 13.33 -4.14 -19.80
CA SER A 59 12.56 -2.98 -20.25
C SER A 59 12.88 -1.67 -19.51
N GLY A 60 13.63 -1.73 -18.40
CA GLY A 60 13.93 -0.59 -17.54
C GLY A 60 15.43 -0.29 -17.36
N TYR A 61 15.76 0.36 -16.24
CA TYR A 61 17.12 0.70 -15.85
C TYR A 61 17.36 0.38 -14.37
N GLU A 62 18.57 -0.06 -14.06
CA GLU A 62 19.11 -0.11 -12.70
C GLU A 62 20.15 1.00 -12.53
N THR A 63 20.19 1.61 -11.36
CA THR A 63 21.11 2.72 -11.06
C THR A 63 22.17 2.25 -10.07
N PHE A 64 23.42 2.51 -10.39
CA PHE A 64 24.58 2.08 -9.61
C PHE A 64 25.51 3.25 -9.32
N HIS A 65 26.14 3.25 -8.15
CA HIS A 65 27.17 4.23 -7.84
C HIS A 65 28.36 4.06 -8.80
N ALA A 66 28.87 5.15 -9.35
CA ALA A 66 29.91 5.14 -10.39
C ALA A 66 31.34 4.89 -9.86
N GLY A 67 31.45 4.51 -8.58
CA GLY A 67 32.71 4.16 -7.91
C GLY A 67 33.39 5.33 -7.18
N TYR A 68 33.08 6.57 -7.55
CA TYR A 68 33.58 7.79 -6.89
C TYR A 68 32.62 8.97 -7.12
N ASP A 69 32.56 9.86 -6.14
CA ASP A 69 31.82 11.12 -6.21
C ASP A 69 32.72 12.28 -6.67
N LEU A 70 32.12 13.27 -7.32
CA LEU A 70 32.86 14.36 -7.98
C LEU A 70 33.25 15.51 -7.06
N LEU A 71 32.47 15.75 -6.01
CA LEU A 71 32.65 16.88 -5.11
C LEU A 71 32.26 16.48 -3.70
N TYR A 72 33.09 16.92 -2.75
CA TYR A 72 32.78 16.91 -1.33
C TYR A 72 33.16 18.28 -0.74
N SER A 73 32.26 18.85 0.06
CA SER A 73 32.51 20.09 0.81
C SER A 73 32.56 19.80 2.31
N PRO A 74 33.65 20.17 3.01
CA PRO A 74 33.69 20.05 4.47
C PRO A 74 32.95 21.20 5.17
N ALA A 75 32.46 22.22 4.45
CA ALA A 75 31.84 23.39 5.05
C ALA A 75 30.47 23.03 5.64
N GLU A 76 30.25 23.40 6.91
CA GLU A 76 28.97 23.18 7.61
C GLU A 76 27.83 24.01 7.01
N ASP A 77 28.16 25.06 6.28
CA ASP A 77 27.20 25.94 5.62
C ASP A 77 26.89 25.56 4.17
N TYR A 78 27.38 24.41 3.67
CA TYR A 78 27.16 24.00 2.29
C TYR A 78 25.84 23.24 2.12
N ILE A 79 24.84 23.90 1.53
CA ILE A 79 23.51 23.34 1.24
C ILE A 79 23.21 23.47 -0.25
N PRO A 80 23.81 22.61 -1.09
CA PRO A 80 23.48 22.59 -2.51
C PRO A 80 22.04 22.13 -2.72
N VAL A 81 21.32 22.78 -3.63
CA VAL A 81 19.88 22.55 -3.86
C VAL A 81 19.61 22.02 -5.26
N ASP A 82 20.29 22.53 -6.28
CA ASP A 82 20.12 22.09 -7.67
C ASP A 82 21.42 22.21 -8.48
N LEU A 83 21.46 21.48 -9.59
CA LEU A 83 22.57 21.45 -10.54
C LEU A 83 22.06 21.27 -11.97
N GLN A 84 22.61 22.05 -12.91
CA GLN A 84 22.23 21.96 -14.32
C GLN A 84 23.40 22.22 -15.27
N THR A 85 23.38 21.56 -16.42
CA THR A 85 24.32 21.85 -17.52
C THR A 85 23.99 23.17 -18.18
N GLY A 86 24.98 24.04 -18.37
CA GLY A 86 24.84 25.32 -19.06
C GLY A 86 25.24 25.29 -20.55
N PRO A 87 25.17 26.44 -21.24
CA PRO A 87 25.44 26.56 -22.66
C PRO A 87 26.90 26.33 -23.07
N ASP A 88 27.83 26.52 -22.14
CA ASP A 88 29.27 26.24 -22.27
C ASP A 88 29.60 24.78 -21.91
N GLY A 89 28.59 23.96 -21.64
CA GLY A 89 28.75 22.55 -21.26
C GLY A 89 29.19 22.35 -19.82
N ALA A 90 29.55 23.42 -19.09
CA ALA A 90 29.86 23.35 -17.66
C ALA A 90 28.59 23.10 -16.83
N VAL A 91 28.77 22.69 -15.58
CA VAL A 91 27.66 22.44 -14.65
C VAL A 91 27.57 23.60 -13.67
N TYR A 92 26.37 24.14 -13.51
CA TYR A 92 26.07 25.22 -12.58
C TYR A 92 25.33 24.65 -11.39
N VAL A 93 25.79 24.97 -10.19
CA VAL A 93 25.21 24.52 -8.93
C VAL A 93 24.73 25.73 -8.15
N ILE A 94 23.54 25.62 -7.56
CA ILE A 94 23.04 26.61 -6.58
C ILE A 94 23.14 26.02 -5.18
N ASP A 95 23.57 26.86 -4.24
CA ASP A 95 23.72 26.55 -2.84
C ASP A 95 23.04 27.67 -2.04
N TRP A 96 22.07 27.31 -1.19
CA TRP A 96 21.37 28.28 -0.35
C TRP A 96 22.32 28.88 0.69
N THR A 97 23.36 28.13 1.09
CA THR A 97 24.34 28.48 2.12
C THR A 97 23.70 28.76 3.49
N ASP A 98 23.54 27.72 4.30
CA ASP A 98 22.98 27.86 5.66
C ASP A 98 23.54 26.80 6.60
N THR A 99 23.52 27.07 7.90
CA THR A 99 23.88 26.10 8.94
C THR A 99 22.67 25.28 9.41
N GLN A 100 21.46 25.72 9.07
CA GLN A 100 20.21 25.02 9.37
C GLN A 100 19.77 24.16 8.17
N HIS A 101 19.42 22.92 8.45
CA HIS A 101 18.88 21.98 7.46
C HIS A 101 17.50 21.48 7.91
N CYS A 102 16.58 21.25 6.96
CA CYS A 102 15.26 20.65 7.21
C CYS A 102 14.37 21.42 8.21
N HIS A 103 13.30 20.79 8.70
CA HIS A 103 12.36 21.34 9.67
C HIS A 103 12.91 21.24 11.11
N ASN A 104 13.79 22.16 11.53
CA ASN A 104 14.20 22.26 12.93
C ASN A 104 13.15 23.08 13.73
N PRO A 105 12.64 22.59 14.87
CA PRO A 105 11.69 23.30 15.74
C PRO A 105 12.25 24.50 16.52
N ASP A 106 13.57 24.73 16.50
CA ASP A 106 14.15 25.97 17.05
C ASP A 106 13.74 27.19 16.19
N ASP A 107 13.56 28.37 16.80
CA ASP A 107 13.25 29.63 16.11
C ASP A 107 14.15 29.83 14.86
N GLU A 108 13.57 30.30 13.76
CA GLU A 108 14.21 30.44 12.44
C GLU A 108 15.59 31.14 12.49
N LYS A 109 16.69 30.38 12.35
CA LYS A 109 18.07 30.90 12.24
C LYS A 109 18.56 30.97 10.78
N TRP A 110 17.63 30.98 9.83
CA TRP A 110 17.94 31.04 8.41
C TRP A 110 18.75 32.29 8.05
N ASP A 111 19.91 32.11 7.43
CA ASP A 111 20.64 33.19 6.78
C ASP A 111 20.00 33.45 5.40
N ARG A 112 19.20 34.52 5.33
CA ARG A 112 18.53 34.96 4.10
C ARG A 112 19.34 36.00 3.33
N SER A 113 20.53 36.35 3.80
CA SER A 113 21.36 37.41 3.22
C SER A 113 22.34 36.90 2.17
N ASN A 114 22.55 35.59 2.11
CA ASN A 114 23.57 34.99 1.26
C ASN A 114 23.00 33.83 0.43
N GLY A 115 23.81 33.37 -0.51
CA GLY A 115 23.53 32.29 -1.44
C GLY A 115 24.68 32.23 -2.45
N ARG A 116 24.99 31.04 -2.97
CA ARG A 116 26.15 30.82 -3.84
C ARG A 116 25.72 30.15 -5.13
N ILE A 117 26.35 30.58 -6.24
CA ILE A 117 26.26 29.91 -7.54
C ILE A 117 27.67 29.49 -7.93
N TYR A 118 27.86 28.20 -8.09
CA TYR A 118 29.13 27.63 -8.54
C TYR A 118 29.05 27.24 -10.00
N ARG A 119 30.17 27.37 -10.72
CA ARG A 119 30.36 26.77 -12.04
C ARG A 119 31.48 25.74 -11.93
N ILE A 120 31.14 24.50 -12.25
CA ILE A 120 32.03 23.34 -12.25
C ILE A 120 32.38 23.04 -13.71
N SER A 121 33.63 23.31 -14.09
CA SER A 121 34.13 23.14 -15.45
C SER A 121 35.36 22.23 -15.49
N TRP A 122 35.49 21.44 -16.55
CA TRP A 122 36.72 20.72 -16.84
C TRP A 122 37.70 21.64 -17.55
N THR A 123 38.78 22.01 -16.87
CA THR A 123 39.70 23.07 -17.30
C THR A 123 40.28 22.86 -18.70
N GLU A 124 40.62 21.63 -19.07
CA GLU A 124 41.27 21.33 -20.35
C GLU A 124 40.38 21.62 -21.57
N THR A 125 39.07 21.50 -21.40
CA THR A 125 38.07 21.61 -22.49
C THR A 125 37.17 22.82 -22.31
N TYR A 126 37.33 23.59 -21.22
CA TYR A 126 36.44 24.70 -20.90
C TYR A 126 36.65 25.88 -21.85
N LYS A 127 35.54 26.33 -22.45
CA LYS A 127 35.50 27.53 -23.29
C LYS A 127 34.25 28.32 -22.91
N PRO A 128 34.38 29.54 -22.35
CA PRO A 128 33.22 30.35 -22.05
C PRO A 128 32.50 30.73 -23.34
N VAL A 129 31.17 30.63 -23.35
CA VAL A 129 30.35 31.04 -24.49
C VAL A 129 29.35 32.09 -24.05
N LYS A 130 29.08 33.05 -24.94
CA LYS A 130 27.91 33.93 -24.84
C LYS A 130 26.92 33.45 -25.88
N VAL A 131 25.74 33.04 -25.45
CA VAL A 131 24.69 32.52 -26.33
C VAL A 131 23.37 33.23 -26.06
N ASP A 132 22.65 33.55 -27.13
CA ASP A 132 21.32 34.12 -27.10
C ASP A 132 20.50 33.43 -28.19
N LEU A 133 19.93 32.26 -27.87
CA LEU A 133 19.21 31.45 -28.85
C LEU A 133 17.88 32.09 -29.30
N GLY A 134 17.39 33.11 -28.61
CA GLY A 134 16.21 33.87 -29.05
C GLY A 134 16.47 34.80 -30.23
N LYS A 135 17.74 34.94 -30.66
CA LYS A 135 18.15 35.77 -31.81
C LYS A 135 18.72 34.97 -32.97
N VAL A 136 18.79 33.64 -32.84
CA VAL A 136 19.20 32.77 -33.94
C VAL A 136 18.01 32.50 -34.86
N SER A 137 18.29 32.13 -36.10
CA SER A 137 17.23 31.79 -37.06
C SER A 137 16.57 30.45 -36.74
N ASP A 138 15.37 30.23 -37.26
CA ASP A 138 14.63 28.96 -37.10
C ASP A 138 15.40 27.76 -37.64
N VAL A 139 16.08 27.93 -38.78
CA VAL A 139 16.93 26.88 -39.38
C VAL A 139 18.06 26.49 -38.42
N GLU A 140 18.72 27.46 -37.81
CA GLU A 140 19.77 27.21 -36.82
C GLU A 140 19.20 26.55 -35.55
N LEU A 141 17.98 26.89 -35.12
CA LEU A 141 17.31 26.21 -34.01
C LEU A 141 17.02 24.74 -34.33
N VAL A 142 16.60 24.42 -35.55
CA VAL A 142 16.40 23.04 -36.00
C VAL A 142 17.72 22.27 -36.00
N GLU A 143 18.80 22.86 -36.51
CA GLU A 143 20.14 22.24 -36.47
C GLU A 143 20.59 21.95 -35.03
N LEU A 144 20.29 22.85 -34.08
CA LEU A 144 20.64 22.69 -32.68
C LEU A 144 19.90 21.54 -31.98
N LEU A 145 18.82 20.97 -32.54
CA LEU A 145 18.21 19.75 -32.01
C LEU A 145 19.20 18.57 -32.03
N GLY A 146 20.14 18.58 -32.98
CA GLY A 146 21.26 17.65 -33.12
C GLY A 146 22.47 17.94 -32.23
N SER A 147 22.46 19.01 -31.44
CA SER A 147 23.58 19.40 -30.58
C SER A 147 23.90 18.31 -29.55
N THR A 148 25.20 18.00 -29.42
CA THR A 148 25.74 17.14 -28.36
C THR A 148 25.69 17.80 -26.98
N ASN A 149 25.57 19.13 -26.92
CA ASN A 149 25.23 19.86 -25.71
C ASN A 149 23.70 19.87 -25.51
N GLY A 150 23.24 19.17 -24.48
CA GLY A 150 21.83 19.00 -24.14
C GLY A 150 21.13 20.27 -23.67
N TRP A 151 21.84 21.29 -23.15
CA TRP A 151 21.24 22.59 -22.85
C TRP A 151 20.80 23.27 -24.16
N LYS A 152 21.68 23.30 -25.17
CA LYS A 152 21.38 23.94 -26.47
C LYS A 152 20.20 23.26 -27.15
N ALA A 153 20.22 21.93 -27.22
CA ALA A 153 19.16 21.19 -27.89
C ALA A 153 17.80 21.29 -27.18
N ARG A 154 17.77 21.26 -25.84
CA ARG A 154 16.50 21.44 -25.09
C ARG A 154 15.98 22.87 -25.18
N THR A 155 16.86 23.85 -25.14
CA THR A 155 16.49 25.26 -25.28
C THR A 155 15.97 25.55 -26.69
N ALA A 156 16.62 25.01 -27.72
CA ALA A 156 16.16 25.11 -29.10
C ALA A 156 14.78 24.47 -29.29
N LEU A 157 14.58 23.24 -28.78
CA LEU A 157 13.26 22.59 -28.82
C LEU A 157 12.18 23.45 -28.14
N ARG A 158 12.45 23.96 -26.92
CA ARG A 158 11.51 24.81 -26.19
C ARG A 158 11.13 26.06 -27.00
N LEU A 159 12.11 26.71 -27.62
CA LEU A 159 11.89 27.91 -28.44
C LEU A 159 11.09 27.59 -29.71
N LEU A 160 11.35 26.46 -30.36
CA LEU A 160 10.62 26.02 -31.54
C LEU A 160 9.15 25.70 -31.25
N ILE A 161 8.82 25.18 -30.06
CA ILE A 161 7.45 24.79 -29.68
C ILE A 161 6.68 25.86 -28.89
N ASP A 162 7.28 27.02 -28.64
CA ASP A 162 6.65 28.09 -27.86
C ASP A 162 5.59 28.81 -28.73
N PRO A 163 4.29 28.67 -28.41
CA PRO A 163 3.23 29.26 -29.23
C PRO A 163 3.19 30.79 -29.15
N THR A 164 3.92 31.41 -28.21
CA THR A 164 3.98 32.87 -28.05
C THR A 164 5.05 33.52 -28.93
N LEU A 165 5.90 32.72 -29.59
CA LEU A 165 6.94 33.20 -30.48
C LEU A 165 6.48 33.09 -31.94
N ASP A 166 6.64 34.17 -32.71
CA ASP A 166 6.28 34.27 -34.15
C ASP A 166 7.17 33.38 -35.05
N MET A 167 8.08 32.62 -34.43
CA MET A 167 9.09 31.73 -35.03
C MET A 167 8.49 30.41 -35.55
N SER A 168 7.27 30.05 -35.15
CA SER A 168 6.76 28.70 -35.38
C SER A 168 6.49 28.37 -36.86
N ILE A 169 5.81 29.23 -37.61
CA ILE A 169 5.24 28.87 -38.94
C ILE A 169 6.30 28.68 -40.03
N GLN A 170 7.39 29.45 -40.04
CA GLN A 170 8.48 29.27 -41.01
C GLN A 170 9.35 28.05 -40.68
N ALA A 171 9.59 27.77 -39.40
CA ALA A 171 10.28 26.57 -38.94
C ALA A 171 9.58 25.26 -39.38
N PHE A 172 8.25 25.25 -39.50
CA PHE A 172 7.49 24.08 -40.00
C PHE A 172 7.84 23.68 -41.42
N GLY A 173 7.94 24.66 -42.32
CA GLY A 173 8.29 24.40 -43.72
C GLY A 173 9.69 23.81 -43.87
N GLU A 174 10.62 24.20 -43.00
CA GLU A 174 11.97 23.65 -42.96
C GLU A 174 11.98 22.24 -42.34
N LEU A 175 11.30 22.04 -41.19
CA LEU A 175 11.17 20.73 -40.52
C LEU A 175 10.48 19.66 -41.39
N GLU A 176 9.52 20.04 -42.24
CA GLU A 176 8.89 19.11 -43.19
C GLU A 176 9.84 18.64 -44.31
N ASN A 177 10.83 19.48 -44.65
CA ASN A 177 11.81 19.22 -45.71
C ASN A 177 13.12 18.63 -45.19
N VAL A 178 13.43 18.72 -43.89
CA VAL A 178 14.57 18.00 -43.30
C VAL A 178 14.27 16.50 -43.33
N PRO A 179 15.02 15.69 -44.10
CA PRO A 179 14.88 14.25 -44.03
C PRO A 179 15.27 13.79 -42.62
N LEU A 180 14.36 13.12 -41.89
CA LEU A 180 14.69 12.45 -40.62
C LEU A 180 15.89 11.46 -40.72
N GLN A 181 16.24 11.12 -41.96
CA GLN A 181 17.27 10.20 -42.38
C GLN A 181 18.46 11.03 -42.91
N PRO A 182 19.45 11.48 -42.11
CA PRO A 182 19.83 10.98 -40.79
C PRO A 182 20.23 12.11 -39.80
N PHE A 183 19.41 12.39 -38.79
CA PHE A 183 20.05 12.81 -37.54
C PHE A 183 20.84 11.60 -37.03
N ALA A 184 22.17 11.69 -37.02
CA ALA A 184 23.06 10.61 -36.58
C ALA A 184 22.80 10.15 -35.13
N HIS A 185 22.03 10.92 -34.36
CA HIS A 185 21.71 10.65 -32.96
C HIS A 185 20.19 10.43 -32.76
N PRO A 186 19.75 9.30 -32.15
CA PRO A 186 18.34 8.97 -31.93
C PRO A 186 17.54 10.04 -31.16
N ILE A 187 18.20 10.72 -30.21
CA ILE A 187 17.59 11.80 -29.43
C ILE A 187 17.17 12.99 -30.30
N ALA A 188 17.90 13.30 -31.36
CA ALA A 188 17.54 14.40 -32.25
C ALA A 188 16.31 14.06 -33.12
N GLN A 189 16.17 12.78 -33.49
CA GLN A 189 14.96 12.27 -34.16
C GLN A 189 13.73 12.43 -33.25
N LEU A 190 13.85 12.07 -31.97
CA LEU A 190 12.79 12.25 -30.97
C LEU A 190 12.39 13.73 -30.79
N ARG A 191 13.37 14.61 -30.64
CA ARG A 191 13.12 16.05 -30.48
C ARG A 191 12.41 16.64 -31.70
N SER A 192 12.81 16.21 -32.90
CA SER A 192 12.17 16.65 -34.15
C SER A 192 10.74 16.14 -34.25
N ALA A 193 10.49 14.87 -33.93
CA ALA A 193 9.13 14.31 -33.89
C ALA A 193 8.23 15.04 -32.88
N ALA A 194 8.75 15.33 -31.68
CA ALA A 194 8.04 16.09 -30.66
C ALA A 194 7.71 17.52 -31.13
N ALA A 195 8.66 18.20 -31.80
CA ALA A 195 8.42 19.51 -32.37
C ALA A 195 7.31 19.48 -33.42
N ILE A 196 7.32 18.50 -34.33
CA ILE A 196 6.32 18.40 -35.40
C ILE A 196 4.91 18.12 -34.86
N GLN A 197 4.79 17.23 -33.87
CA GLN A 197 3.50 16.86 -33.27
C GLN A 197 2.73 18.07 -32.70
N VAL A 198 3.43 19.07 -32.16
CA VAL A 198 2.81 20.27 -31.56
C VAL A 198 2.07 21.12 -32.60
N PHE A 199 2.52 21.13 -33.86
CA PHE A 199 2.02 22.08 -34.86
C PHE A 199 1.26 21.43 -36.01
N ASN A 200 1.45 20.13 -36.23
CA ASN A 200 0.67 19.38 -37.21
C ASN A 200 0.36 17.99 -36.66
N SER A 201 -0.54 17.93 -35.68
CA SER A 201 -0.97 16.68 -35.01
C SER A 201 -1.53 15.63 -35.97
N ASP A 202 -2.00 16.06 -37.14
CA ASP A 202 -2.55 15.19 -38.18
C ASP A 202 -1.47 14.61 -39.11
N ASN A 203 -0.23 15.11 -39.04
CA ASN A 203 0.88 14.65 -39.87
C ASN A 203 1.53 13.39 -39.29
N THR A 204 1.00 12.24 -39.66
CA THR A 204 1.47 10.92 -39.20
C THR A 204 2.75 10.43 -39.89
N ARG A 205 3.35 11.22 -40.81
CA ARG A 205 4.54 10.81 -41.59
C ARG A 205 5.74 10.46 -40.70
N TYR A 206 5.84 11.09 -39.53
CA TYR A 206 6.92 10.92 -38.55
C TYR A 206 6.60 9.84 -37.50
N LEU A 207 5.36 9.33 -37.51
CA LEU A 207 4.84 8.35 -36.56
C LEU A 207 4.80 6.93 -37.13
N ASP A 208 5.61 6.60 -38.16
CA ASP A 208 5.77 5.20 -38.58
C ASP A 208 6.89 4.53 -37.77
N PRO A 209 6.56 3.79 -36.68
CA PRO A 209 7.54 3.06 -35.89
C PRO A 209 8.25 1.95 -36.69
N ARG A 210 7.79 1.62 -37.90
CA ARG A 210 8.40 0.61 -38.78
C ARG A 210 9.51 1.20 -39.66
N ALA A 211 9.74 2.51 -39.63
CA ALA A 211 10.78 3.12 -40.44
C ALA A 211 12.13 2.44 -40.18
N PRO A 212 12.83 1.97 -41.23
CA PRO A 212 14.13 1.34 -41.06
C PRO A 212 15.09 2.33 -40.42
N LEU A 213 15.99 1.83 -39.55
CA LEU A 213 17.02 2.58 -38.82
C LEU A 213 16.57 3.33 -37.54
N LEU A 214 15.31 3.23 -37.11
CA LEU A 214 14.90 3.76 -35.79
C LEU A 214 15.46 2.89 -34.65
N THR A 215 15.98 3.51 -33.58
CA THR A 215 16.33 2.77 -32.36
C THR A 215 15.07 2.37 -31.58
N ALA A 216 15.23 1.48 -30.60
CA ALA A 216 14.13 1.03 -29.75
C ALA A 216 13.46 2.20 -29.02
N GLU A 217 14.25 3.16 -28.53
CA GLU A 217 13.75 4.34 -27.83
C GLU A 217 12.91 5.22 -28.74
N VAL A 218 13.34 5.41 -30.00
CA VAL A 218 12.57 6.20 -30.97
C VAL A 218 11.23 5.54 -31.27
N ARG A 219 11.24 4.22 -31.54
CA ARG A 219 9.99 3.47 -31.78
C ARG A 219 9.04 3.52 -30.58
N ALA A 220 9.56 3.39 -29.36
CA ALA A 220 8.78 3.44 -28.13
C ALA A 220 8.08 4.78 -27.93
N TRP A 221 8.78 5.90 -28.14
CA TRP A 221 8.18 7.23 -28.09
C TRP A 221 7.21 7.50 -29.23
N THR A 222 7.48 6.98 -30.44
CA THR A 222 6.52 7.04 -31.55
C THR A 222 5.21 6.35 -31.19
N ILE A 223 5.26 5.18 -30.53
CA ILE A 223 4.07 4.51 -30.01
C ILE A 223 3.37 5.42 -28.99
N GLN A 224 4.09 5.94 -28.00
CA GLN A 224 3.53 6.82 -26.97
C GLN A 224 2.77 8.00 -27.60
N LEU A 225 3.41 8.76 -28.50
CA LEU A 225 2.82 9.90 -29.19
C LEU A 225 1.63 9.50 -30.06
N GLY A 226 1.76 8.39 -30.80
CA GLY A 226 0.71 7.87 -31.66
C GLY A 226 -0.50 7.29 -30.92
N THR A 227 -0.41 7.11 -29.60
CA THR A 227 -1.49 6.57 -28.76
C THR A 227 -1.84 7.48 -27.58
N GLU A 228 -1.35 8.72 -27.57
CA GLU A 228 -1.47 9.64 -26.44
C GLU A 228 -2.94 10.03 -26.17
N GLU A 229 -3.74 10.22 -27.23
CA GLU A 229 -5.16 10.53 -27.10
C GLU A 229 -5.99 9.23 -26.98
N PRO A 230 -6.68 9.00 -25.84
CA PRO A 230 -7.48 7.80 -25.63
C PRO A 230 -8.59 7.64 -26.69
N GLY A 231 -8.65 6.46 -27.30
CA GLY A 231 -9.66 6.11 -28.31
C GLY A 231 -9.40 6.68 -29.71
N LYS A 232 -8.34 7.48 -29.92
CA LYS A 232 -7.97 8.04 -31.23
C LYS A 232 -6.51 7.73 -31.61
N PRO A 233 -6.14 6.45 -31.74
CA PRO A 233 -4.77 6.10 -32.11
C PRO A 233 -4.45 6.59 -33.53
N LEU A 234 -3.33 7.29 -33.68
CA LEU A 234 -2.78 7.73 -34.96
C LEU A 234 -2.04 6.58 -35.69
N ILE A 235 -1.75 5.48 -34.98
CA ILE A 235 -1.10 4.29 -35.52
C ILE A 235 -2.15 3.17 -35.68
N SER A 236 -2.16 2.53 -36.85
CA SER A 236 -3.11 1.46 -37.15
C SER A 236 -2.92 0.23 -36.24
N LYS A 237 -4.02 -0.49 -35.96
CA LYS A 237 -4.03 -1.79 -35.26
C LYS A 237 -2.99 -2.76 -35.84
N ALA A 238 -2.95 -2.89 -37.17
CA ALA A 238 -2.06 -3.82 -37.85
C ALA A 238 -0.58 -3.51 -37.59
N THR A 239 -0.22 -2.23 -37.53
CA THR A 239 1.13 -1.79 -37.18
C THR A 239 1.47 -2.13 -35.74
N LEU A 240 0.60 -1.76 -34.79
CA LEU A 240 0.85 -2.03 -33.36
C LEU A 240 0.93 -3.53 -33.06
N LEU A 241 0.03 -4.33 -33.66
CA LEU A 241 0.02 -5.78 -33.51
C LEU A 241 1.30 -6.40 -34.09
N LYS A 242 1.77 -5.92 -35.24
CA LYS A 242 3.04 -6.38 -35.82
C LYS A 242 4.22 -6.11 -34.89
N LEU A 243 4.33 -4.90 -34.33
CA LEU A 243 5.39 -4.59 -33.35
C LEU A 243 5.27 -5.44 -32.09
N ALA A 244 4.06 -5.66 -31.62
CA ALA A 244 3.79 -6.52 -30.46
C ALA A 244 4.16 -7.99 -30.69
N THR A 245 4.27 -8.42 -31.95
CA THR A 245 4.63 -9.79 -32.33
C THR A 245 6.12 -9.92 -32.62
N ASP A 246 6.69 -8.95 -33.34
CA ASP A 246 7.99 -9.10 -33.99
C ASP A 246 9.11 -8.25 -33.35
N ASP A 247 8.80 -7.21 -32.57
CA ASP A 247 9.84 -6.26 -32.12
C ASP A 247 10.74 -6.91 -31.04
N PRO A 248 12.06 -6.97 -31.26
CA PRO A 248 12.97 -7.64 -30.34
C PRO A 248 13.21 -6.82 -29.05
N SER A 249 12.86 -5.53 -29.02
CA SER A 249 13.18 -4.68 -27.89
C SER A 249 12.14 -4.73 -26.77
N PRO A 250 12.55 -5.04 -25.52
CA PRO A 250 11.65 -4.97 -24.37
C PRO A 250 11.18 -3.53 -24.08
N VAL A 251 11.90 -2.50 -24.57
CA VAL A 251 11.49 -1.09 -24.45
C VAL A 251 10.27 -0.79 -25.32
N VAL A 252 10.26 -1.32 -26.56
CA VAL A 252 9.14 -1.16 -27.48
C VAL A 252 7.93 -1.94 -26.97
N ARG A 253 8.15 -3.18 -26.51
CA ARG A 253 7.09 -3.99 -25.90
C ARG A 253 6.49 -3.33 -24.65
N LEU A 254 7.30 -2.63 -23.85
CA LEU A 254 6.81 -1.88 -22.69
C LEU A 254 5.97 -0.67 -23.10
N ALA A 255 6.37 0.05 -24.15
CA ALA A 255 5.57 1.14 -24.70
C ALA A 255 4.22 0.64 -25.22
N LEU A 256 4.19 -0.49 -25.94
CA LEU A 256 2.95 -1.12 -26.40
C LEU A 256 2.05 -1.54 -25.23
N ALA A 257 2.62 -2.19 -24.20
CA ALA A 257 1.87 -2.57 -23.00
C ALA A 257 1.29 -1.35 -22.28
N SER A 258 2.05 -0.25 -22.23
CA SER A 258 1.63 1.02 -21.62
C SER A 258 0.56 1.76 -22.42
N ALA A 259 0.52 1.56 -23.75
CA ALA A 259 -0.46 2.15 -24.65
C ALA A 259 -1.82 1.44 -24.60
N MET A 260 -1.86 0.13 -24.29
CA MET A 260 -3.09 -0.68 -24.28
C MET A 260 -4.30 -0.02 -23.58
N PRO A 261 -4.15 0.65 -22.42
CA PRO A 261 -5.25 1.37 -21.78
C PRO A 261 -5.93 2.46 -22.62
N ALA A 262 -5.20 3.07 -23.57
CA ALA A 262 -5.72 4.12 -24.46
C ALA A 262 -6.33 3.57 -25.75
N LEU A 263 -6.17 2.26 -26.03
CA LEU A 263 -6.63 1.64 -27.27
C LEU A 263 -8.07 1.12 -27.18
N PRO A 264 -8.76 0.95 -28.33
CA PRO A 264 -10.01 0.20 -28.40
C PRO A 264 -9.88 -1.22 -27.79
N VAL A 265 -10.97 -1.71 -27.20
CA VAL A 265 -11.03 -2.98 -26.45
C VAL A 265 -10.48 -4.17 -27.25
N ASP A 266 -10.90 -4.31 -28.50
CA ASP A 266 -10.48 -5.43 -29.36
C ASP A 266 -9.01 -5.31 -29.77
N TRP A 267 -8.45 -4.10 -29.86
CA TRP A 267 -7.04 -3.89 -30.13
C TRP A 267 -6.20 -4.27 -28.92
N ALA A 268 -6.62 -3.83 -27.73
CA ALA A 268 -5.92 -4.11 -26.48
C ALA A 268 -5.78 -5.62 -26.25
N PHE A 269 -6.83 -6.41 -26.49
CA PHE A 269 -6.72 -7.87 -26.32
C PHE A 269 -5.72 -8.48 -27.32
N ASP A 270 -5.81 -8.13 -28.61
CA ASP A 270 -4.95 -8.71 -29.65
C ASP A 270 -3.48 -8.36 -29.42
N ILE A 271 -3.19 -7.09 -29.12
CA ILE A 271 -1.84 -6.60 -28.82
C ILE A 271 -1.31 -7.24 -27.53
N GLY A 272 -2.10 -7.25 -26.45
CA GLY A 272 -1.69 -7.86 -25.18
C GLY A 272 -1.44 -9.36 -25.31
N SER A 273 -2.21 -10.06 -26.15
CA SER A 273 -2.02 -11.49 -26.41
C SER A 273 -0.72 -11.76 -27.17
N ALA A 274 -0.35 -10.91 -28.13
CA ALA A 274 0.93 -11.01 -28.83
C ALA A 274 2.09 -10.75 -27.87
N LEU A 275 2.03 -9.67 -27.08
CA LEU A 275 3.04 -9.35 -26.06
C LEU A 275 3.22 -10.48 -25.05
N ALA A 276 2.12 -11.13 -24.63
CA ALA A 276 2.15 -12.23 -23.68
C ALA A 276 2.92 -13.46 -24.17
N MET A 277 3.25 -13.57 -25.46
CA MET A 277 4.00 -14.71 -26.02
C MET A 277 5.52 -14.54 -25.96
N HIS A 278 6.04 -13.37 -25.57
CA HIS A 278 7.48 -13.12 -25.44
C HIS A 278 8.08 -13.77 -24.19
N GLY A 279 8.45 -15.05 -24.27
CA GLY A 279 8.98 -15.81 -23.14
C GLY A 279 10.25 -15.24 -22.51
N GLU A 280 11.02 -14.46 -23.27
CA GLU A 280 12.19 -13.72 -22.79
C GLU A 280 11.85 -12.67 -21.70
N ASP A 281 10.61 -12.19 -21.64
CA ASP A 281 10.18 -11.17 -20.68
C ASP A 281 9.59 -11.76 -19.39
N LYS A 282 9.61 -13.08 -19.22
CA LYS A 282 8.98 -13.75 -18.06
C LYS A 282 9.51 -13.27 -16.70
N ASP A 283 10.77 -12.85 -16.65
CA ASP A 283 11.45 -12.33 -15.46
C ASP A 283 11.66 -10.81 -15.51
N ASP A 284 11.13 -10.13 -16.54
CA ASP A 284 11.19 -8.67 -16.63
C ASP A 284 10.40 -8.02 -15.49
N ARG A 285 10.95 -6.96 -14.92
CA ARG A 285 10.40 -6.29 -13.72
C ARG A 285 9.01 -5.69 -13.96
N PHE A 286 8.71 -5.27 -15.19
CA PHE A 286 7.55 -4.47 -15.54
C PHE A 286 6.62 -5.16 -16.54
N LEU A 287 7.16 -5.81 -17.58
CA LEU A 287 6.37 -6.29 -18.73
C LEU A 287 5.22 -7.23 -18.35
N PRO A 288 5.41 -8.31 -17.55
CA PRO A 288 4.28 -9.17 -17.16
C PRO A 288 3.15 -8.42 -16.44
N LYS A 289 3.49 -7.38 -15.66
CA LYS A 289 2.52 -6.57 -14.91
C LYS A 289 1.82 -5.55 -15.81
N MET A 290 2.56 -4.88 -16.70
CA MET A 290 1.99 -3.90 -17.61
C MET A 290 1.08 -4.56 -18.64
N ILE A 291 1.47 -5.73 -19.17
CA ILE A 291 0.61 -6.54 -20.04
C ILE A 291 -0.66 -6.94 -19.29
N TRP A 292 -0.54 -7.37 -18.03
CA TRP A 292 -1.67 -7.67 -17.17
C TRP A 292 -2.62 -6.47 -17.00
N PHE A 293 -2.10 -5.28 -16.66
CA PHE A 293 -2.93 -4.09 -16.48
C PHE A 293 -3.70 -3.68 -17.74
N GLY A 294 -3.11 -3.88 -18.92
CA GLY A 294 -3.81 -3.71 -20.18
C GLY A 294 -4.90 -4.77 -20.40
N LEU A 295 -4.61 -6.05 -20.17
CA LEU A 295 -5.54 -7.17 -20.41
C LEU A 295 -6.71 -7.23 -19.41
N ALA A 296 -6.48 -6.88 -18.14
CA ALA A 296 -7.48 -6.97 -17.07
C ALA A 296 -8.78 -6.23 -17.41
N ARG A 297 -8.69 -5.15 -18.18
CA ARG A 297 -9.81 -4.32 -18.61
C ARG A 297 -10.73 -4.96 -19.64
N VAL A 298 -10.25 -5.97 -20.35
CA VAL A 298 -10.94 -6.54 -21.53
C VAL A 298 -11.24 -8.02 -21.36
N ILE A 299 -10.55 -8.71 -20.43
CA ILE A 299 -10.65 -10.15 -20.26
C ILE A 299 -12.00 -10.61 -19.71
N GLU A 300 -12.71 -9.78 -18.95
CA GLU A 300 -14.03 -10.10 -18.39
C GLU A 300 -15.11 -10.29 -19.44
N GLN A 301 -14.92 -9.70 -20.62
CA GLN A 301 -15.84 -9.81 -21.75
C GLN A 301 -15.79 -11.21 -22.39
N ASP A 302 -14.69 -11.93 -22.21
CA ASP A 302 -14.51 -13.30 -22.71
C ASP A 302 -13.49 -14.06 -21.84
N TRP A 303 -13.99 -14.63 -20.74
CA TRP A 303 -13.17 -15.43 -19.83
C TRP A 303 -12.53 -16.64 -20.51
N ALA A 304 -13.18 -17.26 -21.48
CA ALA A 304 -12.66 -18.42 -22.18
C ALA A 304 -11.40 -18.05 -22.97
N ARG A 305 -11.45 -16.93 -23.70
CA ARG A 305 -10.31 -16.40 -24.45
C ARG A 305 -9.17 -15.99 -23.52
N GLY A 306 -9.49 -15.35 -22.41
CA GLY A 306 -8.52 -14.97 -21.38
C GLY A 306 -7.79 -16.15 -20.75
N LEU A 307 -8.53 -17.17 -20.32
CA LEU A 307 -7.96 -18.37 -19.71
C LEU A 307 -7.16 -19.19 -20.73
N ALA A 308 -7.60 -19.26 -21.99
CA ALA A 308 -6.82 -19.87 -23.06
C ALA A 308 -5.46 -19.16 -23.29
N LEU A 309 -5.38 -17.84 -23.05
CA LEU A 309 -4.11 -17.11 -23.06
C LEU A 309 -3.24 -17.50 -21.87
N ALA A 310 -3.81 -17.62 -20.67
CA ALA A 310 -3.10 -18.05 -19.46
C ALA A 310 -2.55 -19.48 -19.55
N GLU A 311 -3.16 -20.35 -20.35
CA GLU A 311 -2.63 -21.69 -20.64
C GLU A 311 -1.41 -21.67 -21.57
N LYS A 312 -1.31 -20.68 -22.47
CA LYS A 312 -0.31 -20.63 -23.54
C LYS A 312 0.88 -19.73 -23.24
N THR A 313 0.68 -18.68 -22.44
CA THR A 313 1.75 -17.71 -22.20
C THR A 313 2.96 -18.33 -21.49
N PRO A 314 4.18 -18.10 -21.99
CA PRO A 314 5.41 -18.50 -21.30
C PRO A 314 5.71 -17.66 -20.04
N MET A 315 4.87 -16.68 -19.68
CA MET A 315 5.03 -15.80 -18.52
C MET A 315 4.18 -16.29 -17.33
N PRO A 316 4.76 -16.95 -16.31
CA PRO A 316 3.97 -17.52 -15.21
C PRO A 316 3.23 -16.47 -14.40
N SER A 317 3.85 -15.31 -14.13
CA SER A 317 3.21 -14.23 -13.36
C SER A 317 2.00 -13.63 -14.07
N LEU A 318 2.01 -13.56 -15.41
CA LEU A 318 0.88 -13.08 -16.19
C LEU A 318 -0.26 -14.10 -16.17
N ALA A 319 0.08 -15.38 -16.40
CA ALA A 319 -0.86 -16.48 -16.35
C ALA A 319 -1.58 -16.55 -14.99
N ASP A 320 -0.81 -16.41 -13.90
CA ASP A 320 -1.32 -16.37 -12.53
C ASP A 320 -2.22 -15.17 -12.28
N SER A 321 -1.88 -13.98 -12.82
CA SER A 321 -2.71 -12.78 -12.67
C SER A 321 -4.07 -12.94 -13.35
N ILE A 322 -4.10 -13.55 -14.53
CA ILE A 322 -5.33 -13.88 -15.25
C ILE A 322 -6.20 -14.86 -14.44
N ARG A 323 -5.61 -15.96 -13.95
CA ARG A 323 -6.33 -16.96 -13.13
C ARG A 323 -6.84 -16.36 -11.83
N TRP A 324 -6.01 -15.58 -11.13
CA TRP A 324 -6.40 -14.90 -9.89
C TRP A 324 -7.62 -14.00 -10.13
N TYR A 325 -7.62 -13.25 -11.23
CA TYR A 325 -8.70 -12.33 -11.56
C TYR A 325 -9.99 -13.05 -11.93
N ALA A 326 -9.91 -14.11 -12.75
CA ALA A 326 -11.08 -14.96 -13.03
C ALA A 326 -11.69 -15.52 -11.74
N GLY A 327 -10.86 -15.85 -10.75
CA GLY A 327 -11.29 -16.32 -9.43
C GLY A 327 -12.11 -15.31 -8.59
N LYS A 328 -12.12 -14.02 -8.95
CA LYS A 328 -12.82 -12.96 -8.21
C LYS A 328 -14.31 -12.84 -8.54
N SER A 329 -14.75 -13.24 -9.73
CA SER A 329 -16.16 -13.17 -10.15
C SER A 329 -16.82 -14.55 -10.18
N ALA A 330 -18.16 -14.62 -10.13
CA ALA A 330 -18.87 -15.90 -10.22
C ALA A 330 -18.70 -16.55 -11.61
N GLU A 331 -18.85 -15.76 -12.66
CA GLU A 331 -18.72 -16.16 -14.06
C GLU A 331 -17.29 -16.57 -14.39
N GLY A 332 -16.31 -15.78 -13.94
CA GLY A 332 -14.89 -16.08 -14.11
C GLY A 332 -14.48 -17.35 -13.38
N ARG A 333 -14.99 -17.59 -12.16
CA ARG A 333 -14.74 -18.83 -11.41
C ARG A 333 -15.28 -20.06 -12.13
N GLU A 334 -16.49 -19.97 -12.67
CA GLU A 334 -17.10 -21.06 -13.42
C GLU A 334 -16.28 -21.40 -14.68
N ALA A 335 -15.70 -20.40 -15.35
CA ALA A 335 -14.79 -20.60 -16.47
C ALA A 335 -13.44 -21.19 -16.02
N LEU A 336 -12.84 -20.64 -14.97
CA LEU A 336 -11.52 -21.04 -14.45
C LEU A 336 -11.50 -22.48 -13.95
N VAL A 337 -12.55 -22.92 -13.23
CA VAL A 337 -12.60 -24.29 -12.69
C VAL A 337 -12.44 -25.34 -13.80
N LYS A 338 -12.99 -25.09 -14.99
CA LYS A 338 -12.91 -25.99 -16.14
C LYS A 338 -11.50 -26.10 -16.74
N THR A 339 -10.58 -25.19 -16.38
CA THR A 339 -9.21 -25.15 -16.90
C THR A 339 -8.17 -25.62 -15.88
N LEU A 340 -8.57 -25.97 -14.65
CA LEU A 340 -7.63 -26.36 -13.59
C LEU A 340 -6.99 -27.72 -13.91
N LYS A 341 -5.66 -27.75 -13.97
CA LYS A 341 -4.90 -28.96 -14.32
C LYS A 341 -3.81 -29.29 -13.32
N THR A 342 -3.28 -28.28 -12.64
CA THR A 342 -2.09 -28.37 -11.77
C THR A 342 -2.38 -27.89 -10.35
N THR A 343 -1.54 -28.31 -9.39
CA THR A 343 -1.57 -27.81 -8.01
C THR A 343 -1.42 -26.29 -7.94
N ARG A 344 -0.62 -25.68 -8.83
CA ARG A 344 -0.46 -24.22 -8.90
C ARG A 344 -1.77 -23.52 -9.27
N ASP A 345 -2.53 -24.08 -10.21
CA ASP A 345 -3.83 -23.51 -10.61
C ASP A 345 -4.81 -23.50 -9.43
N LEU A 346 -4.86 -24.61 -8.67
CA LEU A 346 -5.69 -24.75 -7.48
C LEU A 346 -5.28 -23.76 -6.38
N GLN A 347 -3.98 -23.61 -6.14
CA GLN A 347 -3.44 -22.63 -5.19
C GLN A 347 -3.79 -21.20 -5.59
N MET A 348 -3.75 -20.88 -6.89
CA MET A 348 -4.12 -19.55 -7.38
C MET A 348 -5.62 -19.27 -7.22
N LEU A 349 -6.48 -20.27 -7.50
CA LEU A 349 -7.90 -20.20 -7.21
C LEU A 349 -8.12 -20.00 -5.71
N ALA A 350 -7.53 -20.83 -4.85
CA ALA A 350 -7.61 -20.66 -3.41
C ALA A 350 -7.18 -19.24 -3.00
N PHE A 351 -6.04 -18.74 -3.47
CA PHE A 351 -5.56 -17.39 -3.17
C PHE A 351 -6.53 -16.30 -3.60
N SER A 352 -7.20 -16.45 -4.76
CA SER A 352 -8.21 -15.49 -5.23
C SER A 352 -9.40 -15.35 -4.26
N LEU A 353 -9.76 -16.43 -3.55
CA LEU A 353 -10.90 -16.48 -2.63
C LEU A 353 -10.59 -15.97 -1.22
N LYS A 354 -9.35 -15.56 -0.92
CA LYS A 354 -8.93 -15.23 0.45
C LYS A 354 -9.73 -14.10 1.12
N ASP A 355 -10.25 -13.16 0.32
CA ASP A 355 -11.01 -11.99 0.77
C ASP A 355 -12.51 -12.14 0.52
N GLU A 356 -12.95 -13.30 0.01
CA GLU A 356 -14.35 -13.57 -0.32
C GLU A 356 -15.06 -14.28 0.84
N ALA A 357 -16.30 -13.88 1.12
CA ALA A 357 -17.15 -14.53 2.11
C ALA A 357 -18.23 -15.37 1.42
N ALA A 358 -18.43 -16.62 1.86
CA ALA A 358 -19.49 -17.53 1.38
C ALA A 358 -19.55 -17.68 -0.15
N VAL A 359 -18.46 -18.23 -0.73
CA VAL A 359 -18.34 -18.42 -2.18
C VAL A 359 -19.22 -19.56 -2.65
N LYS A 360 -20.13 -19.29 -3.59
CA LYS A 360 -20.93 -20.33 -4.24
C LYS A 360 -20.02 -21.27 -5.03
N MET A 361 -20.13 -22.56 -4.76
CA MET A 361 -19.43 -23.61 -5.50
C MET A 361 -19.79 -23.57 -7.01
N PRO A 362 -18.80 -23.52 -7.91
CA PRO A 362 -18.99 -23.67 -9.34
C PRO A 362 -19.62 -25.02 -9.72
N ALA A 363 -20.46 -25.03 -10.76
CA ALA A 363 -21.17 -26.24 -11.18
C ALA A 363 -20.22 -27.32 -11.72
N ALA A 364 -19.11 -26.92 -12.34
CA ALA A 364 -18.07 -27.82 -12.81
C ALA A 364 -17.19 -28.42 -11.69
N TRP A 365 -17.24 -27.87 -10.46
CA TRP A 365 -16.30 -28.25 -9.39
C TRP A 365 -16.36 -29.74 -8.99
N PRO A 366 -17.53 -30.39 -8.81
CA PRO A 366 -17.58 -31.79 -8.40
C PRO A 366 -16.85 -32.74 -9.36
N GLN A 367 -16.93 -32.48 -10.68
CA GLN A 367 -16.21 -33.27 -11.67
C GLN A 367 -14.69 -33.02 -11.56
N VAL A 368 -14.27 -31.76 -11.47
CA VAL A 368 -12.84 -31.39 -11.36
C VAL A 368 -12.22 -31.92 -10.06
N GLN A 369 -12.97 -31.88 -8.96
CA GLN A 369 -12.60 -32.52 -7.69
C GLN A 369 -12.36 -34.01 -7.91
N SER A 370 -13.29 -34.72 -8.56
CA SER A 370 -13.09 -36.14 -8.87
C SER A 370 -11.85 -36.40 -9.73
N ASP A 371 -11.62 -35.59 -10.76
CA ASP A 371 -10.52 -35.77 -11.72
C ASP A 371 -9.13 -35.47 -11.10
N LEU A 372 -9.07 -34.63 -10.08
CA LEU A 372 -7.83 -34.18 -9.44
C LEU A 372 -7.57 -34.81 -8.06
N SER A 373 -8.58 -35.35 -7.38
CA SER A 373 -8.42 -35.90 -6.02
C SER A 373 -7.48 -37.11 -5.95
N ASP A 374 -7.43 -37.91 -7.02
CA ASP A 374 -6.57 -39.10 -7.12
C ASP A 374 -5.09 -38.75 -7.37
N LYS A 375 -4.79 -37.49 -7.66
CA LYS A 375 -3.43 -37.01 -7.87
C LYS A 375 -2.82 -36.60 -6.54
N ALA A 376 -1.86 -37.38 -6.06
CA ALA A 376 -1.24 -37.21 -4.74
C ALA A 376 -0.65 -35.81 -4.50
N ASP A 377 -0.18 -35.13 -5.56
CA ASP A 377 0.39 -33.78 -5.51
C ASP A 377 -0.67 -32.66 -5.47
N ALA A 378 -1.92 -32.94 -5.82
CA ALA A 378 -3.02 -31.97 -5.85
C ALA A 378 -4.04 -32.17 -4.72
N SER A 379 -4.08 -33.33 -4.07
CA SER A 379 -5.11 -33.73 -3.09
C SER A 379 -5.36 -32.68 -2.00
N ASP A 380 -4.30 -32.11 -1.41
CA ASP A 380 -4.45 -31.09 -0.35
C ASP A 380 -5.01 -29.76 -0.88
N ALA A 381 -4.60 -29.35 -2.08
CA ALA A 381 -5.11 -28.12 -2.71
C ALA A 381 -6.57 -28.30 -3.17
N VAL A 382 -6.95 -29.49 -3.64
CA VAL A 382 -8.35 -29.83 -3.93
C VAL A 382 -9.18 -29.76 -2.65
N ARG A 383 -8.70 -30.35 -1.55
CA ARG A 383 -9.38 -30.30 -0.24
C ARG A 383 -9.58 -28.86 0.23
N GLU A 384 -8.54 -28.02 0.12
CA GLU A 384 -8.62 -26.60 0.48
C GLU A 384 -9.70 -25.88 -0.33
N VAL A 385 -9.69 -26.01 -1.66
CA VAL A 385 -10.67 -25.35 -2.54
C VAL A 385 -12.09 -25.86 -2.29
N SER A 386 -12.28 -27.17 -2.11
CA SER A 386 -13.59 -27.75 -1.76
C SER A 386 -14.13 -27.17 -0.45
N ALA A 387 -13.28 -27.03 0.57
CA ALA A 387 -13.68 -26.43 1.83
C ALA A 387 -14.06 -24.95 1.66
N LEU A 388 -13.32 -24.19 0.85
CA LEU A 388 -13.65 -22.79 0.52
C LEU A 388 -14.98 -22.64 -0.23
N PHE A 389 -15.38 -23.66 -0.99
CA PHE A 389 -16.70 -23.75 -1.62
C PHE A 389 -17.79 -24.30 -0.70
N GLY A 390 -17.47 -24.63 0.55
CA GLY A 390 -18.43 -25.09 1.54
C GLY A 390 -18.81 -26.57 1.45
N ASP A 391 -17.92 -27.42 0.90
CA ASP A 391 -18.13 -28.87 0.86
C ASP A 391 -18.27 -29.45 2.28
N LYS A 392 -19.49 -29.88 2.62
CA LYS A 392 -19.84 -30.39 3.95
C LYS A 392 -19.07 -31.65 4.35
N ALA A 393 -18.74 -32.52 3.40
CA ALA A 393 -18.01 -33.75 3.68
C ALA A 393 -16.56 -33.41 4.06
N VAL A 394 -15.93 -32.53 3.29
CA VAL A 394 -14.56 -32.06 3.55
C VAL A 394 -14.48 -31.29 4.86
N LEU A 395 -15.45 -30.41 5.15
CA LEU A 395 -15.50 -29.68 6.42
C LEU A 395 -15.68 -30.63 7.61
N ALA A 396 -16.53 -31.66 7.49
CA ALA A 396 -16.71 -32.67 8.53
C ALA A 396 -15.42 -33.46 8.79
N GLU A 397 -14.74 -33.91 7.74
CA GLU A 397 -13.44 -34.60 7.86
C GLU A 397 -12.38 -33.70 8.51
N THR A 398 -12.32 -32.43 8.09
CA THR A 398 -11.36 -31.44 8.62
C THR A 398 -11.60 -31.20 10.12
N ARG A 399 -12.85 -31.14 10.57
CA ARG A 399 -13.21 -31.06 12.00
C ARG A 399 -12.75 -32.30 12.76
N SER A 400 -12.98 -33.50 12.21
CA SER A 400 -12.52 -34.75 12.83
C SER A 400 -10.99 -34.80 12.95
N LEU A 401 -10.26 -34.35 11.93
CA LEU A 401 -8.79 -34.28 11.96
C LEU A 401 -8.31 -33.29 13.04
N LEU A 402 -8.93 -32.13 13.17
CA LEU A 402 -8.58 -31.15 14.20
C LEU A 402 -8.85 -31.68 15.62
N ALA A 403 -9.95 -32.41 15.81
CA ALA A 403 -10.34 -32.99 17.09
C ALA A 403 -9.51 -34.21 17.52
N ASP A 404 -8.83 -34.89 16.58
CA ASP A 404 -8.03 -36.08 16.84
C ASP A 404 -6.63 -35.69 17.38
N THR A 405 -6.45 -35.86 18.69
CA THR A 405 -5.20 -35.55 19.40
C THR A 405 -4.03 -36.48 19.04
N SER A 406 -4.28 -37.58 18.32
CA SER A 406 -3.23 -38.47 17.81
C SER A 406 -2.57 -37.95 16.53
N LYS A 407 -3.19 -36.98 15.84
CA LYS A 407 -2.66 -36.38 14.60
C LYS A 407 -1.51 -35.42 14.90
N ALA A 408 -0.59 -35.32 13.95
CA ALA A 408 0.58 -34.45 14.09
C ALA A 408 0.16 -32.97 14.18
N MET A 409 0.83 -32.20 15.04
CA MET A 409 0.51 -30.78 15.26
C MET A 409 0.44 -29.93 13.97
N PRO A 410 1.34 -30.11 12.96
CA PRO A 410 1.22 -29.39 11.70
C PRO A 410 -0.08 -29.69 10.94
N GLN A 411 -0.56 -30.93 10.96
CA GLN A 411 -1.82 -31.33 10.32
C GLN A 411 -3.01 -30.69 11.02
N ARG A 412 -3.02 -30.71 12.36
CA ARG A 412 -4.08 -30.06 13.17
C ARG A 412 -4.09 -28.54 12.95
N LYS A 413 -2.93 -27.89 12.84
CA LYS A 413 -2.83 -26.46 12.52
C LYS A 413 -3.38 -26.13 11.13
N ALA A 414 -3.04 -26.92 10.11
CA ALA A 414 -3.58 -26.73 8.77
C ALA A 414 -5.12 -26.89 8.74
N ALA A 415 -5.66 -27.88 9.45
CA ALA A 415 -7.11 -28.06 9.59
C ALA A 415 -7.77 -26.88 10.34
N PHE A 416 -7.15 -26.39 11.41
CA PHE A 416 -7.60 -25.21 12.13
C PHE A 416 -7.63 -23.96 11.23
N ASP A 417 -6.55 -23.70 10.49
CA ASP A 417 -6.46 -22.54 9.59
C ASP A 417 -7.52 -22.62 8.47
N LEU A 418 -7.80 -23.81 7.95
CA LEU A 418 -8.84 -24.03 6.95
C LEU A 418 -10.26 -23.78 7.51
N LEU A 419 -10.59 -24.31 8.68
CA LEU A 419 -11.89 -24.09 9.33
C LEU A 419 -12.08 -22.62 9.75
N LYS A 420 -11.00 -21.99 10.24
CA LYS A 420 -10.96 -20.56 10.52
C LYS A 420 -11.27 -19.76 9.27
N ARG A 421 -10.67 -20.11 8.14
CA ARG A 421 -10.82 -19.40 6.86
C ARG A 421 -12.20 -19.57 6.24
N THR A 422 -12.79 -20.75 6.32
CA THR A 422 -14.12 -21.04 5.76
C THR A 422 -15.28 -20.48 6.58
N GLY A 423 -15.02 -20.08 7.84
CA GLY A 423 -16.08 -19.56 8.69
C GLY A 423 -17.01 -20.64 9.27
N ASP A 424 -16.56 -21.90 9.32
CA ASP A 424 -17.39 -23.05 9.68
C ASP A 424 -17.92 -22.98 11.13
N VAL A 425 -19.20 -22.65 11.29
CA VAL A 425 -19.85 -22.52 12.61
C VAL A 425 -20.02 -23.86 13.31
N GLU A 426 -20.11 -24.96 12.58
CA GLU A 426 -20.22 -26.32 13.11
C GLU A 426 -18.91 -26.79 13.79
N SER A 427 -17.79 -26.08 13.59
CA SER A 427 -16.54 -26.31 14.32
C SER A 427 -16.58 -25.85 15.78
N THR A 428 -17.61 -25.11 16.20
CA THR A 428 -17.72 -24.54 17.56
C THR A 428 -17.46 -25.55 18.68
N PRO A 429 -18.01 -26.78 18.68
CA PRO A 429 -17.75 -27.74 19.76
C PRO A 429 -16.28 -28.17 19.84
N VAL A 430 -15.61 -28.28 18.68
CA VAL A 430 -14.16 -28.59 18.62
C VAL A 430 -13.38 -27.38 19.14
N PHE A 431 -13.74 -26.18 18.69
CA PHE A 431 -13.10 -24.93 19.12
C PHE A 431 -13.19 -24.67 20.63
N VAL A 432 -14.32 -24.99 21.28
CA VAL A 432 -14.45 -24.89 22.74
C VAL A 432 -13.51 -25.86 23.45
N LYS A 433 -13.30 -27.08 22.93
CA LYS A 433 -12.33 -28.03 23.50
C LYS A 433 -10.89 -27.55 23.33
N LEU A 434 -10.57 -26.90 22.21
CA LEU A 434 -9.23 -26.35 21.94
C LEU A 434 -8.82 -25.21 22.89
N LEU A 435 -9.74 -24.66 23.69
CA LEU A 435 -9.39 -23.72 24.76
C LEU A 435 -8.45 -24.33 25.81
N ASP A 436 -8.46 -25.67 25.96
CA ASP A 436 -7.57 -26.41 26.86
C ASP A 436 -6.17 -26.65 26.26
N GLU A 437 -5.96 -26.31 24.98
CA GLU A 437 -4.70 -26.53 24.27
C GLU A 437 -3.97 -25.20 24.05
N PRO A 438 -2.84 -24.94 24.72
CA PRO A 438 -2.11 -23.67 24.60
C PRO A 438 -1.72 -23.32 23.16
N ALA A 439 -1.52 -24.32 22.31
CA ALA A 439 -1.19 -24.14 20.89
C ALA A 439 -2.31 -23.49 20.06
N PHE A 440 -3.57 -23.54 20.54
CA PHE A 440 -4.75 -23.05 19.82
C PHE A 440 -5.56 -22.01 20.59
N SER A 441 -5.50 -22.01 21.93
CA SER A 441 -6.33 -21.19 22.83
C SER A 441 -6.50 -19.72 22.39
N SER A 442 -5.40 -18.97 22.23
CA SER A 442 -5.48 -17.55 21.84
C SER A 442 -6.08 -17.35 20.44
N ALA A 443 -5.83 -18.28 19.51
CA ALA A 443 -6.31 -18.18 18.14
C ALA A 443 -7.79 -18.56 18.00
N VAL A 444 -8.31 -19.43 18.87
CA VAL A 444 -9.68 -19.93 18.78
C VAL A 444 -10.70 -19.01 19.44
N ILE A 445 -10.31 -18.26 20.48
CA ILE A 445 -11.22 -17.39 21.24
C ILE A 445 -12.02 -16.45 20.33
N PRO A 446 -11.41 -15.65 19.43
CA PRO A 446 -12.18 -14.74 18.57
C PRO A 446 -13.21 -15.46 17.68
N LEU A 447 -12.87 -16.68 17.22
CA LEU A 447 -13.71 -17.47 16.31
C LEU A 447 -15.02 -17.94 16.96
N LEU A 448 -15.04 -18.06 18.30
CA LEU A 448 -16.23 -18.50 19.03
C LEU A 448 -17.39 -17.50 18.92
N SER A 449 -17.12 -16.23 18.59
CA SER A 449 -18.15 -15.21 18.35
C SER A 449 -19.07 -15.54 17.16
N ARG A 450 -18.65 -16.44 16.26
CA ARG A 450 -19.38 -16.83 15.05
C ARG A 450 -20.63 -17.66 15.35
N SER A 451 -20.65 -18.37 16.48
CA SER A 451 -21.75 -19.26 16.85
C SER A 451 -22.68 -18.65 17.90
N LYS A 452 -23.92 -19.15 17.93
CA LYS A 452 -24.96 -18.78 18.91
C LYS A 452 -25.02 -19.73 20.10
N ASP A 453 -24.19 -20.77 20.11
CA ASP A 453 -24.21 -21.80 21.15
C ASP A 453 -23.93 -21.20 22.54
N PRO A 454 -24.92 -21.19 23.46
CA PRO A 454 -24.72 -20.67 24.81
C PRO A 454 -23.63 -21.42 25.59
N GLY A 455 -23.29 -22.66 25.20
CA GLY A 455 -22.20 -23.44 25.77
C GLY A 455 -20.83 -22.76 25.62
N ILE A 456 -20.66 -21.89 24.63
CA ILE A 456 -19.47 -21.04 24.48
C ILE A 456 -19.27 -20.17 25.72
N ALA A 457 -20.35 -19.55 26.20
CA ALA A 457 -20.27 -18.62 27.32
C ALA A 457 -19.78 -19.34 28.58
N THR A 458 -20.37 -20.50 28.88
CA THR A 458 -19.93 -21.37 29.96
C THR A 458 -18.48 -21.81 29.79
N GLY A 459 -18.10 -22.26 28.59
CA GLY A 459 -16.74 -22.74 28.29
C GLY A 459 -15.66 -21.68 28.52
N LEU A 460 -15.91 -20.44 28.08
CA LEU A 460 -15.02 -19.29 28.28
C LEU A 460 -14.98 -18.85 29.74
N MET A 461 -16.13 -18.73 30.41
CA MET A 461 -16.18 -18.29 31.82
C MET A 461 -15.45 -19.27 32.75
N MET A 462 -15.61 -20.58 32.55
CA MET A 462 -14.90 -21.59 33.35
C MET A 462 -13.38 -21.50 33.25
N ARG A 463 -12.86 -21.05 32.11
CA ARG A 463 -11.41 -20.96 31.82
C ARG A 463 -10.87 -19.55 31.99
N PHE A 464 -11.72 -18.57 32.29
CA PHE A 464 -11.40 -17.15 32.23
C PHE A 464 -10.17 -16.78 33.07
N GLU A 465 -10.07 -17.32 34.28
CA GLU A 465 -8.92 -17.05 35.16
C GLU A 465 -7.62 -17.75 34.72
N ALA A 466 -7.69 -18.80 33.89
CA ALA A 466 -6.51 -19.45 33.34
C ALA A 466 -5.97 -18.75 32.08
N LEU A 467 -6.79 -17.89 31.44
CA LEU A 467 -6.41 -17.16 30.23
C LEU A 467 -5.39 -16.05 30.52
N SER A 468 -4.53 -15.77 29.53
CA SER A 468 -3.64 -14.61 29.54
C SER A 468 -4.45 -13.30 29.57
N PRO A 469 -3.87 -12.16 30.01
CA PRO A 469 -4.59 -10.87 30.00
C PRO A 469 -5.16 -10.49 28.62
N THR A 470 -4.41 -10.76 27.55
CA THR A 470 -4.85 -10.53 26.17
C THR A 470 -6.04 -11.42 25.81
N ASP A 471 -5.96 -12.71 26.15
CA ASP A 471 -7.01 -13.69 25.85
C ASP A 471 -8.27 -13.46 26.68
N ARG A 472 -8.15 -12.97 27.93
CA ARG A 472 -9.30 -12.52 28.73
C ARG A 472 -10.03 -11.38 28.05
N SER A 473 -9.31 -10.39 27.52
CA SER A 473 -9.92 -9.29 26.78
C SER A 473 -10.64 -9.80 25.52
N ALA A 474 -10.02 -10.73 24.79
CA ALA A 474 -10.66 -11.35 23.63
C ALA A 474 -11.90 -12.17 24.00
N ALA A 475 -11.86 -12.92 25.09
CA ALA A 475 -12.98 -13.71 25.60
C ALA A 475 -14.14 -12.81 26.00
N LEU A 476 -13.88 -11.68 26.66
CA LEU A 476 -14.92 -10.69 26.97
C LEU A 476 -15.53 -10.08 25.71
N GLY A 477 -14.71 -9.79 24.68
CA GLY A 477 -15.21 -9.33 23.38
C GLY A 477 -16.19 -10.32 22.75
N VAL A 478 -15.88 -11.62 22.82
CA VAL A 478 -16.74 -12.71 22.34
C VAL A 478 -18.02 -12.81 23.16
N LEU A 479 -17.92 -12.86 24.49
CA LEU A 479 -19.07 -12.99 25.39
C LEU A 479 -20.07 -11.83 25.24
N THR A 480 -19.59 -10.65 24.85
CA THR A 480 -20.41 -9.44 24.71
C THR A 480 -20.84 -9.15 23.27
N SER A 481 -20.48 -10.01 22.31
CA SER A 481 -20.75 -9.81 20.88
C SER A 481 -22.19 -10.08 20.45
N ARG A 482 -22.96 -10.85 21.24
CA ARG A 482 -24.35 -11.22 20.93
C ARG A 482 -25.14 -11.58 22.18
N ALA A 483 -26.46 -11.49 22.09
CA ALA A 483 -27.35 -11.65 23.24
C ALA A 483 -27.28 -13.06 23.85
N GLU A 484 -27.17 -14.09 23.02
CA GLU A 484 -27.10 -15.50 23.45
C GLU A 484 -25.84 -15.81 24.29
N LEU A 485 -24.77 -15.04 24.11
CA LEU A 485 -23.52 -15.17 24.87
C LEU A 485 -23.45 -14.19 26.05
N ALA A 486 -24.02 -12.99 25.89
CA ALA A 486 -24.01 -11.95 26.92
C ALA A 486 -24.96 -12.29 28.08
N LYS A 487 -26.09 -12.95 27.80
CA LYS A 487 -27.09 -13.28 28.84
C LYS A 487 -26.52 -14.22 29.91
N PRO A 488 -25.90 -15.38 29.58
CA PRO A 488 -25.27 -16.23 30.60
C PRO A 488 -24.18 -15.53 31.40
N LEU A 489 -23.39 -14.65 30.76
CA LEU A 489 -22.39 -13.84 31.44
C LEU A 489 -23.01 -12.89 32.48
N LEU A 490 -24.06 -12.16 32.10
CA LEU A 490 -24.76 -11.23 33.01
C LEU A 490 -25.47 -11.96 34.15
N GLU A 491 -26.04 -13.13 33.88
CA GLU A 491 -26.64 -13.99 34.91
C GLU A 491 -25.57 -14.50 35.89
N ALA A 492 -24.38 -14.90 35.41
CA ALA A 492 -23.25 -15.28 36.27
C ALA A 492 -22.74 -14.11 37.13
N VAL A 493 -22.71 -12.89 36.59
CA VAL A 493 -22.38 -11.69 37.36
C VAL A 493 -23.42 -11.43 38.45
N LYS A 494 -24.71 -11.52 38.12
CA LYS A 494 -25.80 -11.36 39.09
C LYS A 494 -25.76 -12.42 40.18
N ALA A 495 -25.40 -13.66 39.84
CA ALA A 495 -25.24 -14.76 40.78
C ALA A 495 -23.94 -14.70 41.61
N GLY A 496 -23.00 -13.80 41.27
CA GLY A 496 -21.71 -13.66 41.94
C GLY A 496 -20.68 -14.72 41.53
N SER A 497 -20.96 -15.57 40.55
CA SER A 497 -20.03 -16.59 40.04
C SER A 497 -19.06 -16.04 38.99
N PHE A 498 -19.28 -14.83 38.47
CA PHE A 498 -18.34 -14.09 37.64
C PHE A 498 -18.17 -12.67 38.20
N ASP A 499 -16.93 -12.25 38.47
CA ASP A 499 -16.68 -10.97 39.13
C ASP A 499 -16.96 -9.78 38.18
N LYS A 500 -17.84 -8.86 38.62
CA LYS A 500 -18.20 -7.67 37.87
C LYS A 500 -17.01 -6.77 37.51
N LYS A 501 -15.88 -6.86 38.25
CA LYS A 501 -14.66 -6.06 37.99
C LYS A 501 -14.03 -6.36 36.63
N HIS A 502 -14.31 -7.52 36.04
CA HIS A 502 -13.76 -7.89 34.74
C HIS A 502 -14.45 -7.15 33.59
N LEU A 503 -15.66 -6.61 33.80
CA LEU A 503 -16.42 -5.91 32.77
C LEU A 503 -16.19 -4.40 32.89
N SER A 504 -15.53 -3.83 31.88
CA SER A 504 -15.34 -2.38 31.78
C SER A 504 -16.54 -1.71 31.11
N SER A 505 -16.52 -0.37 31.07
CA SER A 505 -17.52 0.42 30.35
C SER A 505 -17.57 0.08 28.85
N LEU A 506 -16.48 -0.43 28.26
CA LEU A 506 -16.45 -0.94 26.88
C LEU A 506 -17.43 -2.11 26.69
N GLN A 507 -17.29 -3.15 27.53
CA GLN A 507 -18.14 -4.35 27.47
C GLN A 507 -19.61 -3.99 27.74
N ILE A 508 -19.86 -3.09 28.69
CA ILE A 508 -21.21 -2.61 29.02
C ILE A 508 -21.84 -1.92 27.80
N ARG A 509 -21.11 -1.01 27.14
CA ARG A 509 -21.60 -0.34 25.92
C ARG A 509 -21.83 -1.33 24.78
N GLN A 510 -20.91 -2.25 24.56
CA GLN A 510 -21.03 -3.28 23.53
C GLN A 510 -22.32 -4.11 23.73
N MET A 511 -22.60 -4.51 24.97
CA MET A 511 -23.83 -5.23 25.30
C MET A 511 -25.10 -4.37 25.15
N ARG A 512 -25.06 -3.06 25.46
CA ARG A 512 -26.18 -2.14 25.20
C ARG A 512 -26.46 -2.01 23.70
N ASN A 513 -25.42 -1.96 22.88
CA ASN A 513 -25.52 -1.88 21.42
C ASN A 513 -26.10 -3.16 20.77
N LEU A 514 -26.27 -4.24 21.53
CA LEU A 514 -27.05 -5.40 21.09
C LEU A 514 -28.55 -5.07 20.98
N ASN A 515 -29.00 -3.96 21.60
CA ASN A 515 -30.40 -3.52 21.60
C ASN A 515 -31.39 -4.61 22.05
N HIS A 516 -30.96 -5.47 22.99
CA HIS A 516 -31.75 -6.60 23.48
C HIS A 516 -32.36 -6.28 24.85
N ALA A 517 -33.69 -6.42 24.98
CA ALA A 517 -34.44 -6.00 26.17
C ALA A 517 -33.97 -6.69 27.47
N ASP A 518 -33.78 -8.01 27.46
CA ASP A 518 -33.27 -8.76 28.61
C ASP A 518 -31.87 -8.31 29.04
N ILE A 519 -30.99 -8.05 28.06
CA ILE A 519 -29.60 -7.63 28.31
C ILE A 519 -29.62 -6.24 28.95
N ASN A 520 -30.38 -5.30 28.39
CA ASN A 520 -30.51 -3.95 28.94
C ASN A 520 -31.10 -3.97 30.37
N THR A 521 -32.07 -4.83 30.64
CA THR A 521 -32.65 -5.01 31.98
C THR A 521 -31.61 -5.52 32.98
N LEU A 522 -30.81 -6.54 32.60
CA LEU A 522 -29.74 -7.08 33.43
C LEU A 522 -28.61 -6.07 33.67
N LEU A 523 -28.26 -5.27 32.65
CA LEU A 523 -27.28 -4.21 32.76
C LEU A 523 -27.75 -3.09 33.69
N ASP A 524 -28.99 -2.62 33.54
CA ASP A 524 -29.57 -1.58 34.38
C ASP A 524 -29.67 -2.04 35.84
N ALA A 525 -30.02 -3.31 36.09
CA ALA A 525 -30.08 -3.89 37.42
C ALA A 525 -28.70 -3.99 38.11
N THR A 526 -27.62 -4.14 37.34
CA THR A 526 -26.28 -4.43 37.87
C THR A 526 -25.38 -3.19 37.94
N TRP A 527 -25.49 -2.27 36.97
CA TRP A 527 -24.66 -1.06 36.87
C TRP A 527 -25.44 0.26 36.81
N GLY A 528 -26.78 0.24 36.72
CA GLY A 528 -27.59 1.45 36.58
C GLY A 528 -27.49 2.11 35.20
N LYS A 529 -28.17 3.26 35.04
CA LYS A 529 -28.08 4.08 33.82
C LYS A 529 -26.79 4.89 33.85
N VAL A 530 -25.84 4.52 32.99
CA VAL A 530 -24.57 5.24 32.80
C VAL A 530 -24.88 6.56 32.08
N ASN A 531 -24.76 7.69 32.76
CA ASN A 531 -24.91 9.02 32.17
C ASN A 531 -23.54 9.53 31.68
N GLU A 532 -23.42 9.75 30.37
CA GLU A 532 -22.39 10.57 29.76
C GLU A 532 -22.88 12.04 29.77
N SER A 533 -22.12 12.96 30.39
CA SER A 533 -22.33 14.40 30.17
C SER A 533 -21.00 15.13 30.07
N SER A 534 -20.84 15.93 29.02
CA SER A 534 -19.62 16.69 28.70
C SER A 534 -19.24 17.75 29.74
N ALA A 535 -20.17 18.15 30.61
CA ALA A 535 -19.89 19.09 31.71
C ALA A 535 -19.04 18.46 32.82
N ALA A 536 -19.25 17.17 33.13
CA ALA A 536 -18.44 16.44 34.10
C ALA A 536 -17.01 16.19 33.57
N ALA A 537 -16.89 15.87 32.28
CA ALA A 537 -15.60 15.65 31.61
C ALA A 537 -14.71 16.90 31.68
N LYS A 538 -15.25 18.10 31.41
CA LYS A 538 -14.50 19.38 31.54
C LYS A 538 -13.99 19.63 32.95
N ALA A 539 -14.78 19.32 33.98
CA ALA A 539 -14.36 19.45 35.37
C ALA A 539 -13.22 18.48 35.72
N SER A 540 -13.28 17.25 35.21
CA SER A 540 -12.24 16.23 35.40
C SER A 540 -10.94 16.56 34.68
N ILE A 541 -11.00 17.08 33.45
CA ILE A 541 -9.82 17.59 32.72
C ILE A 541 -9.11 18.66 33.55
N ALA A 542 -9.86 19.66 34.04
CA ALA A 542 -9.28 20.73 34.85
C ALA A 542 -8.65 20.21 36.15
N LYS A 543 -9.30 19.24 36.82
CA LYS A 543 -8.80 18.62 38.04
C LYS A 543 -7.50 17.84 37.80
N LEU A 544 -7.47 16.96 36.80
CA LEU A 544 -6.31 16.11 36.50
C LEU A 544 -5.14 16.91 35.93
N LYS A 545 -5.42 17.95 35.12
CA LYS A 545 -4.41 18.91 34.67
C LYS A 545 -3.71 19.56 35.85
N LYS A 546 -4.48 20.14 36.78
CA LYS A 546 -3.95 20.75 38.00
C LYS A 546 -3.15 19.75 38.85
N ALA A 547 -3.66 18.53 39.02
CA ALA A 547 -2.98 17.49 39.76
C ALA A 547 -1.63 17.10 39.14
N TYR A 548 -1.57 16.99 37.81
CA TYR A 548 -0.33 16.66 37.08
C TYR A 548 0.69 17.82 37.13
N GLU A 549 0.25 19.05 36.89
CA GLU A 549 1.12 20.24 36.88
C GLU A 549 1.70 20.59 38.26
N SER A 550 0.94 20.32 39.33
CA SER A 550 1.40 20.52 40.72
C SER A 550 2.12 19.32 41.33
N ALA A 551 2.11 18.17 40.65
CA ALA A 551 2.76 16.97 41.14
C ALA A 551 4.29 17.10 41.05
N PRO A 552 5.05 16.72 42.09
CA PRO A 552 6.49 16.55 42.00
C PRO A 552 6.79 15.33 41.12
N LEU A 553 6.81 15.48 39.79
CA LEU A 553 6.88 14.36 38.84
C LEU A 553 8.09 13.44 39.07
N TRP A 554 9.17 13.91 39.70
CA TRP A 554 10.30 13.09 40.13
C TRP A 554 9.93 11.98 41.12
N ALA A 555 8.85 12.14 41.89
CA ALA A 555 8.34 11.14 42.85
C ALA A 555 7.41 10.08 42.22
N PHE A 556 7.05 10.23 40.95
CA PHE A 556 6.16 9.32 40.20
C PHE A 556 6.96 8.43 39.26
N ASN A 557 6.60 7.16 39.12
CA ASN A 557 7.37 6.18 38.35
C ASN A 557 6.80 5.97 36.93
N ALA A 558 7.58 6.30 35.90
CA ALA A 558 7.17 6.11 34.50
C ALA A 558 6.98 4.62 34.11
N LYS A 559 7.71 3.71 34.75
CA LYS A 559 7.57 2.25 34.54
C LYS A 559 6.26 1.72 35.15
N SER A 560 5.77 2.31 36.23
CA SER A 560 4.42 2.03 36.76
C SER A 560 3.33 2.58 35.84
N GLY A 561 3.61 3.73 35.20
CA GLY A 561 2.78 4.26 34.11
C GLY A 561 2.72 3.32 32.91
N GLU A 562 3.85 2.75 32.50
CA GLU A 562 3.94 1.74 31.43
C GLU A 562 3.09 0.50 31.73
N GLN A 563 3.13 -0.01 32.96
CA GLN A 563 2.29 -1.14 33.36
C GLN A 563 0.80 -0.80 33.27
N THR A 564 0.42 0.42 33.66
CA THR A 564 -0.96 0.90 33.54
C THR A 564 -1.36 1.04 32.07
N PHE A 565 -0.46 1.54 31.21
CA PHE A 565 -0.65 1.60 29.76
C PHE A 565 -0.87 0.20 29.17
N GLN A 566 -0.04 -0.77 29.54
CA GLN A 566 -0.17 -2.17 29.08
C GLN A 566 -1.51 -2.79 29.46
N GLN A 567 -2.06 -2.43 30.63
CA GLN A 567 -3.32 -2.97 31.12
C GLN A 567 -4.56 -2.34 30.46
N LEU A 568 -4.51 -1.06 30.12
CA LEU A 568 -5.70 -0.29 29.71
C LEU A 568 -5.67 0.18 28.26
N CYS A 569 -4.51 0.62 27.78
CA CYS A 569 -4.39 1.33 26.51
C CYS A 569 -3.82 0.42 25.41
N ALA A 570 -2.88 -0.47 25.76
CA ALA A 570 -2.19 -1.34 24.81
C ALA A 570 -3.09 -2.38 24.13
N VAL A 571 -4.33 -2.55 24.63
CA VAL A 571 -5.36 -3.37 23.96
C VAL A 571 -5.74 -2.75 22.61
N CYS A 572 -5.78 -1.42 22.52
CA CYS A 572 -6.20 -0.71 21.31
C CYS A 572 -5.04 0.01 20.61
N HIS A 573 -4.11 0.58 21.36
CA HIS A 573 -3.03 1.41 20.83
C HIS A 573 -1.68 0.69 20.84
N SER A 574 -0.87 0.96 19.83
CA SER A 574 0.54 0.60 19.84
C SER A 574 1.39 1.73 20.42
N MET A 575 2.56 1.35 20.91
CA MET A 575 3.61 2.26 21.35
C MET A 575 4.90 1.81 20.64
N GLY A 576 5.23 2.45 19.52
CA GLY A 576 6.40 2.08 18.72
C GLY A 576 6.24 0.73 18.04
N GLY A 577 5.05 0.44 17.51
CA GLY A 577 4.70 -0.81 16.85
C GLY A 577 4.30 -1.96 17.78
N VAL A 578 4.41 -1.79 19.10
CA VAL A 578 4.06 -2.83 20.10
C VAL A 578 2.74 -2.48 20.79
N GLY A 579 1.73 -3.36 20.66
CA GLY A 579 0.38 -3.17 21.22
C GLY A 579 -0.72 -3.41 20.18
N GLY A 580 -1.93 -2.94 20.48
CA GLY A 580 -3.09 -3.02 19.59
C GLY A 580 -2.94 -2.12 18.36
N LYS A 581 -3.63 -2.49 17.27
CA LYS A 581 -3.64 -1.72 16.00
C LYS A 581 -5.01 -1.13 15.68
N LEU A 582 -5.86 -1.00 16.69
CA LEU A 582 -7.22 -0.51 16.54
C LEU A 582 -7.26 1.01 16.62
N GLY A 583 -6.55 1.58 17.60
CA GLY A 583 -6.24 3.00 17.68
C GLY A 583 -4.89 3.31 17.03
N PRO A 584 -4.58 4.59 16.80
CA PRO A 584 -3.28 5.00 16.27
C PRO A 584 -2.12 4.61 17.19
N ASP A 585 -0.94 4.46 16.60
CA ASP A 585 0.31 4.37 17.37
C ASP A 585 0.52 5.69 18.11
N LEU A 586 0.73 5.60 19.42
CA LEU A 586 0.92 6.78 20.26
C LEU A 586 2.39 7.23 20.31
N ALA A 587 3.31 6.53 19.62
CA ALA A 587 4.70 6.96 19.53
C ALA A 587 4.80 8.34 18.89
N GLY A 588 5.51 9.25 19.55
CA GLY A 588 5.59 10.64 19.10
C GLY A 588 4.38 11.51 19.45
N SER A 589 3.26 10.95 19.94
CA SER A 589 2.08 11.73 20.38
C SER A 589 2.35 12.61 21.60
N TRP A 590 3.44 12.34 22.34
CA TRP A 590 3.94 13.19 23.42
C TRP A 590 4.15 14.65 23.00
N ARG A 591 4.43 14.91 21.71
CA ARG A 591 4.60 16.26 21.14
C ARG A 591 3.36 17.14 21.24
N ASN A 592 2.18 16.52 21.34
CA ASN A 592 0.89 17.24 21.43
C ASN A 592 0.60 17.74 22.85
N GLY A 593 1.44 17.37 23.84
CA GLY A 593 1.34 17.88 25.21
C GLY A 593 0.22 17.23 26.06
N LEU A 594 0.11 17.69 27.30
CA LEU A 594 -0.79 17.14 28.32
C LEU A 594 -2.27 17.31 27.95
N ASP A 595 -2.64 18.47 27.41
CA ASP A 595 -4.03 18.79 27.07
C ASP A 595 -4.60 17.84 26.03
N TYR A 596 -3.82 17.48 25.02
CA TYR A 596 -4.19 16.48 24.02
C TYR A 596 -4.59 15.14 24.65
N PHE A 597 -3.80 14.62 25.59
CA PHE A 597 -4.12 13.35 26.25
C PHE A 597 -5.31 13.47 27.20
N LEU A 598 -5.43 14.56 27.96
CA LEU A 598 -6.57 14.73 28.85
C LEU A 598 -7.88 14.84 28.08
N GLU A 599 -7.91 15.62 27.00
CA GLU A 599 -9.09 15.78 26.16
C GLU A 599 -9.49 14.44 25.52
N ASN A 600 -8.54 13.75 24.87
CA ASN A 600 -8.84 12.51 24.15
C ASN A 600 -9.10 11.31 25.08
N ILE A 601 -8.52 11.26 26.30
CA ILE A 601 -8.74 10.14 27.22
C ILE A 601 -10.01 10.33 28.07
N ILE A 602 -10.33 11.56 28.47
CA ILE A 602 -11.48 11.85 29.33
C ILE A 602 -12.75 12.03 28.49
N ASP A 603 -12.66 12.74 27.36
CA ASP A 603 -13.77 12.98 26.43
C ASP A 603 -13.41 12.57 24.98
N PRO A 604 -13.22 11.27 24.71
CA PRO A 604 -12.88 10.77 23.38
C PRO A 604 -13.95 11.04 22.30
N ASN A 605 -15.15 11.48 22.70
CA ASN A 605 -16.24 11.82 21.78
C ASN A 605 -16.14 13.26 21.24
N ALA A 606 -15.30 14.11 21.84
CA ALA A 606 -15.17 15.52 21.44
C ALA A 606 -14.52 15.68 20.06
N VAL A 607 -13.60 14.79 19.68
CA VAL A 607 -12.91 14.79 18.39
C VAL A 607 -12.73 13.35 17.92
N VAL A 608 -13.56 12.90 16.96
CA VAL A 608 -13.41 11.58 16.32
C VAL A 608 -12.97 11.78 14.88
N GLY A 609 -11.69 11.55 14.60
CA GLY A 609 -11.15 11.61 13.23
C GLY A 609 -11.86 10.61 12.30
N ASP A 610 -12.12 11.01 11.05
CA ASP A 610 -12.97 10.24 10.12
C ASP A 610 -12.49 8.78 9.89
N ASN A 611 -11.19 8.54 9.96
CA ASN A 611 -10.59 7.21 9.76
C ASN A 611 -10.69 6.28 10.99
N PHE A 612 -11.17 6.77 12.14
CA PHE A 612 -11.28 5.99 13.38
C PHE A 612 -12.71 5.96 13.93
N GLN A 613 -13.69 6.37 13.13
CA GLN A 613 -15.09 6.34 13.53
C GLN A 613 -15.58 4.92 13.67
N LEU A 614 -16.26 4.68 14.80
CA LEU A 614 -16.82 3.38 15.10
C LEU A 614 -18.03 3.10 14.21
N HIS A 615 -17.94 1.98 13.49
CA HIS A 615 -19.06 1.38 12.79
C HIS A 615 -19.67 0.25 13.61
N VAL A 616 -20.98 0.36 13.86
CA VAL A 616 -21.79 -0.72 14.41
C VAL A 616 -22.47 -1.41 13.22
N LEU A 617 -22.03 -2.62 12.93
CA LEU A 617 -22.52 -3.46 11.84
C LEU A 617 -23.42 -4.55 12.43
N THR A 618 -24.73 -4.38 12.29
CA THR A 618 -25.71 -5.38 12.74
C THR A 618 -25.96 -6.36 11.61
N LYS A 619 -25.71 -7.65 11.84
CA LYS A 619 -26.00 -8.72 10.88
C LYS A 619 -27.44 -9.19 10.98
N LYS A 620 -27.95 -9.81 9.91
CA LYS A 620 -29.29 -10.40 9.84
C LYS A 620 -29.49 -11.53 10.86
N ASP A 621 -28.42 -12.20 11.27
CA ASP A 621 -28.46 -13.23 12.30
C ASP A 621 -28.55 -12.66 13.74
N GLY A 622 -28.54 -11.32 13.90
CA GLY A 622 -28.62 -10.63 15.18
C GLY A 622 -27.27 -10.39 15.87
N SER A 623 -26.16 -10.89 15.32
CA SER A 623 -24.83 -10.52 15.81
C SER A 623 -24.50 -9.06 15.47
N VAL A 624 -23.69 -8.43 16.32
CA VAL A 624 -23.24 -7.06 16.13
C VAL A 624 -21.71 -7.04 16.10
N VAL A 625 -21.15 -6.50 15.02
CA VAL A 625 -19.71 -6.25 14.90
C VAL A 625 -19.49 -4.76 15.09
N SER A 626 -18.75 -4.39 16.13
CA SER A 626 -18.35 -3.01 16.40
C SER A 626 -16.86 -2.85 16.09
N GLY A 627 -16.52 -2.02 15.11
CA GLY A 627 -15.14 -1.86 14.66
C GLY A 627 -14.93 -0.72 13.66
N ILE A 628 -13.69 -0.58 13.19
CA ILE A 628 -13.30 0.40 12.16
C ILE A 628 -13.25 -0.32 10.81
N ILE A 629 -13.74 0.31 9.75
CA ILE A 629 -13.68 -0.27 8.40
C ILE A 629 -12.26 -0.14 7.85
N GLU A 630 -11.62 -1.26 7.54
CA GLU A 630 -10.29 -1.26 6.90
C GLU A 630 -10.39 -1.22 5.38
N GLN A 631 -11.38 -1.96 4.86
CA GLN A 631 -11.58 -2.15 3.44
C GLN A 631 -13.05 -2.47 3.17
N GLU A 632 -13.53 -2.04 2.01
CA GLU A 632 -14.85 -2.38 1.50
C GLU A 632 -14.70 -2.79 0.02
N THR A 633 -15.24 -3.95 -0.35
CA THR A 633 -15.37 -4.42 -1.73
C THR A 633 -16.84 -4.35 -2.14
N ASP A 634 -17.18 -4.74 -3.37
CA ASP A 634 -18.58 -4.80 -3.81
C ASP A 634 -19.41 -5.84 -3.03
N THR A 635 -18.77 -6.90 -2.54
CA THR A 635 -19.42 -8.05 -1.90
C THR A 635 -19.28 -8.06 -0.37
N ALA A 636 -18.25 -7.41 0.19
CA ALA A 636 -17.90 -7.54 1.61
C ALA A 636 -17.36 -6.24 2.23
N ILE A 637 -17.44 -6.19 3.57
CA ILE A 637 -16.83 -5.16 4.42
C ILE A 637 -15.84 -5.86 5.35
N THR A 638 -14.60 -5.40 5.38
CA THR A 638 -13.60 -5.84 6.36
C THR A 638 -13.54 -4.84 7.50
N ALA A 639 -13.99 -5.25 8.69
CA ALA A 639 -14.01 -4.42 9.88
C ALA A 639 -12.98 -4.92 10.91
N ARG A 640 -12.08 -4.04 11.35
CA ARG A 640 -11.15 -4.29 12.46
C ARG A 640 -11.87 -4.08 13.79
N THR A 641 -12.01 -5.15 14.56
CA THR A 641 -12.53 -5.13 15.93
C THR A 641 -11.36 -5.03 16.93
N VAL A 642 -11.69 -5.03 18.22
CA VAL A 642 -10.69 -5.10 19.30
C VAL A 642 -9.85 -6.38 19.23
N THR A 643 -10.39 -7.45 18.65
CA THR A 643 -9.77 -8.78 18.68
C THR A 643 -9.21 -9.22 17.33
N GLU A 644 -9.87 -8.89 16.22
CA GLU A 644 -9.49 -9.38 14.90
C GLU A 644 -10.07 -8.52 13.76
N SER A 645 -9.60 -8.74 12.53
CA SER A 645 -10.27 -8.24 11.33
C SER A 645 -11.33 -9.25 10.89
N VAL A 646 -12.57 -8.80 10.78
CA VAL A 646 -13.73 -9.62 10.40
C VAL A 646 -14.22 -9.20 9.02
N VAL A 647 -14.26 -10.15 8.08
CA VAL A 647 -14.90 -9.97 6.77
C VAL A 647 -16.38 -10.29 6.89
N ILE A 648 -17.24 -9.38 6.43
CA ILE A 648 -18.69 -9.47 6.55
C ILE A 648 -19.29 -9.30 5.16
N ALA A 649 -20.03 -10.30 4.67
CA ALA A 649 -20.76 -10.19 3.42
C ALA A 649 -21.83 -9.09 3.53
N LYS A 650 -21.92 -8.21 2.53
CA LYS A 650 -22.94 -7.15 2.52
C LYS A 650 -24.35 -7.71 2.51
N THR A 651 -24.55 -8.90 1.96
CA THR A 651 -25.83 -9.62 1.97
C THR A 651 -26.27 -10.04 3.36
N ASP A 652 -25.32 -10.21 4.30
CA ASP A 652 -25.60 -10.61 5.68
C ASP A 652 -25.83 -9.38 6.58
N LEU A 653 -25.53 -8.18 6.09
CA LEU A 653 -25.71 -6.95 6.82
C LEU A 653 -27.19 -6.57 6.87
N LYS A 654 -27.69 -6.29 8.07
CA LYS A 654 -29.03 -5.76 8.32
C LYS A 654 -29.01 -4.24 8.44
N ASP A 655 -28.03 -3.71 9.17
CA ASP A 655 -27.88 -2.26 9.41
C ASP A 655 -26.40 -1.89 9.59
N ARG A 656 -26.05 -0.67 9.16
CA ARG A 656 -24.74 -0.06 9.38
C ARG A 656 -24.95 1.31 9.97
N GLN A 657 -24.51 1.48 11.21
CA GLN A 657 -24.55 2.76 11.88
C GLN A 657 -23.13 3.29 12.05
N LYS A 658 -22.90 4.47 11.48
CA LYS A 658 -21.72 5.27 11.76
C LYS A 658 -22.02 6.03 13.06
N THR A 659 -21.35 5.67 14.14
CA THR A 659 -21.64 6.29 15.44
C THR A 659 -20.82 7.57 15.61
N PRO A 660 -21.40 8.64 16.19
CA PRO A 660 -20.66 9.85 16.55
C PRO A 660 -19.80 9.66 17.81
N VAL A 661 -19.71 8.42 18.31
CA VAL A 661 -19.12 8.05 19.59
C VAL A 661 -17.85 7.27 19.29
N SER A 662 -16.77 7.60 19.99
CA SER A 662 -15.50 6.89 19.88
C SER A 662 -15.60 5.48 20.47
N LEU A 663 -14.82 4.54 19.93
CA LEU A 663 -14.65 3.22 20.55
C LEU A 663 -13.88 3.33 21.88
N MET A 664 -13.05 4.37 22.05
CA MET A 664 -12.34 4.64 23.27
C MET A 664 -13.33 5.01 24.39
N PRO A 665 -13.33 4.30 25.54
CA PRO A 665 -14.19 4.64 26.65
C PRO A 665 -13.94 6.05 27.22
N PRO A 666 -14.98 6.88 27.47
CA PRO A 666 -14.82 8.08 28.28
C PRO A 666 -14.44 7.72 29.72
N GLY A 667 -13.71 8.63 30.35
CA GLY A 667 -13.42 8.59 31.78
C GLY A 667 -12.38 7.56 32.25
N LEU A 668 -11.52 7.07 31.36
CA LEU A 668 -10.52 6.06 31.71
C LEU A 668 -9.55 6.52 32.81
N LEU A 669 -9.20 7.81 32.85
CA LEU A 669 -8.33 8.35 33.92
C LEU A 669 -9.07 8.52 35.25
N GLU A 670 -10.38 8.74 35.23
CA GLU A 670 -11.19 8.98 36.42
C GLU A 670 -11.41 7.69 37.22
N ALA A 671 -11.36 6.54 36.53
CA ALA A 671 -11.43 5.22 37.15
C ALA A 671 -10.13 4.81 37.87
N LEU A 672 -9.04 5.57 37.69
CA LEU A 672 -7.75 5.28 38.31
C LEU A 672 -7.55 6.04 39.62
N PRO A 673 -6.86 5.43 40.62
CA PRO A 673 -6.29 6.21 41.71
C PRO A 673 -5.40 7.33 41.14
N GLU A 674 -5.47 8.53 41.72
CA GLU A 674 -4.81 9.74 41.22
C GLU A 674 -3.32 9.52 40.90
N ARG A 675 -2.60 8.78 41.77
CA ARG A 675 -1.20 8.43 41.54
C ARG A 675 -0.98 7.64 40.24
N LYS A 676 -1.83 6.64 39.95
CA LYS A 676 -1.73 5.84 38.72
C LYS A 676 -2.06 6.68 37.49
N ALA A 677 -3.03 7.60 37.58
CA ALA A 677 -3.34 8.52 36.49
C ALA A 677 -2.14 9.43 36.16
N ILE A 678 -1.48 10.00 37.17
CA ILE A 678 -0.27 10.83 36.98
C ILE A 678 0.89 10.00 36.42
N GLU A 679 1.12 8.78 36.92
CA GLU A 679 2.17 7.88 36.40
C GLU A 679 1.93 7.50 34.93
N LEU A 680 0.68 7.21 34.55
CA LEU A 680 0.29 6.95 33.16
C LEU A 680 0.51 8.17 32.27
N LEU A 681 0.08 9.36 32.68
CA LEU A 681 0.31 10.59 31.93
C LEU A 681 1.82 10.89 31.80
N LYS A 682 2.61 10.63 32.85
CA LYS A 682 4.08 10.74 32.80
C LYS A 682 4.70 9.79 31.79
N TYR A 683 4.17 8.58 31.66
CA TYR A 683 4.60 7.64 30.62
C TYR A 683 4.25 8.15 29.22
N LEU A 684 3.01 8.57 28.98
CA LEU A 684 2.51 9.04 27.67
C LEU A 684 3.21 10.32 27.19
N LEU A 685 3.62 11.19 28.11
CA LEU A 685 4.35 12.43 27.82
C LEU A 685 5.87 12.25 27.76
N SER A 686 6.38 11.03 27.98
CA SER A 686 7.82 10.79 27.89
C SER A 686 8.30 10.79 26.43
N ARG A 687 9.37 11.54 26.16
CA ARG A 687 10.01 11.58 24.84
C ARG A 687 10.56 10.19 24.51
N ARG A 688 9.98 9.56 23.49
CA ARG A 688 10.37 8.27 22.94
C ARG A 688 10.38 8.36 21.42
#